data_AF-A8Q2S8-F1
#
_entry.id   AF-A8Q2S8-F1
#
_cell.length_a   1.000
_cell.length_b   1.000
_cell.length_c   1.000
_cell.angle_alpha   90.00
_cell.angle_beta   90.00
_cell.angle_gamma   90.00
#
_symmetry.space_group_name_H-M   'P 1'
#
loop_
_entity.id
_entity.type
_entity.pdbx_description
1 polymer ?
#
loop_
_entity_poly.entity_id
_entity_poly.type
_entity_poly.pdbx_seq_one_letter_code
_entity_poly.pdbx_strand_id
1 'polypeptide(L)'
;MSNTLALFWDITSTERDARLNASQELVQTLISSQPSSEDACMDDVVANTAHASSAEDVNMSEEEVEASEQRIDELNTSEVSYAIRRLVRGLASPRENARIGFAVALSELLSHLSTVSAHDILALLWKHSVVRGNLSGQEVRDLHFARLFGVYTLARSRLLYSRRSSLLTFKRTFLIIIAVASYKSWLSESCGWVLVELIRPLGPTNSTRPPWADDALSWVFDQLQSLPSFSPETLALLLTLMQMIPSLSMASHRMIPPFKQANPLAPANLPALASILREAIPMHWNSDTPAPKAGTWTAHLPFVWDMLLDLYLGKPHDENLQGDHDPDDMSSEHQALLKGAAPFPDFFRVVVDESLFATQASPERKSWGFQVLHRTLPRASADVLPFLFTPNLMRTWVNQLSVPDRLLHSMAQKTVLLVGDAVRRCPTAGIALVTQLTGEHGRQNFDRVTHTKTIESILSSLDEAGLQRYLAYLRSILYASGMSSDDAKSIAMQRQSACDQMLALVRSRLIKSSGAWVRDVLLFFAGHGYYAVKKNPARPWSAVLQVPDAGAFSNALRDVCRSRLQACLAELHEPDEHGKPWPLVVMDMLDGMEEDSEHFSCLANAVAQERIRRGREVLKQVQRVVLKEKNERQLEKLHAFEVLLASVILVTFEDTGDAPDMIDPLVDTAQLLFLDKPKKQKQKHLPKTQDAPQHEVGGMELLTDTLVGLLEFSSAFLRSMVGQVFAKFSRSMTKESLDHLIDQLGMNEPEKDDDVGHEHEEAMEEDEEVDEEDEEDEEEEEDDEEELEEEDEADDDVDPVLRSRVEEAFRASGLADDNDDDNNASNNEEDDVAVLDDDQMAKLDDKLAEIFQQHTSSKRKEREALQRDTALFHNKILDLLDMYAKEQSGNALVLRLIAPLLALARGSGDVSQQVATRASQILRQRLCKSKELPRGEIDVDELVRELSATHELARTSHDATMADLAAAVSHLYTKVLVRHLQIDGPVTVFKHTLQDFLERKSSPVRPAFIIEAIRRYPELGWGLRHALLDGCHMSKAARAFRQVQAYTMLQAVLQQQQHPDTRQAPVQDVLSFIAQVRHVVGETVMAAASSAENDDGATSLNAQRLKDVLRFALQGVRMTVRISDGQATSVQACWPPDELEAILQALQSSERFKSSSSLHSIMKEMLSLIRRSDPSPSSSGLPTKQKRRASENGSENSENSKRRASSGPTKIRSTDTST
;
A
#
# COMPACT_ATOMS: atom_id res chain seq x y z
N MET A 1 12.95 54.35 36.47
CA MET A 1 13.72 54.56 35.22
C MET A 1 14.71 53.46 34.90
N SER A 2 15.79 53.20 35.68
CA SER A 2 16.87 52.31 35.20
C SER A 2 16.43 50.85 34.93
N ASN A 3 15.44 50.32 35.66
CA ASN A 3 14.93 48.96 35.42
C ASN A 3 13.86 48.94 34.31
N THR A 4 12.96 49.93 34.29
CA THR A 4 11.86 50.02 33.31
C THR A 4 12.34 50.17 31.86
N LEU A 5 13.52 50.74 31.63
CA LEU A 5 14.14 50.81 30.30
C LEU A 5 14.65 49.46 29.75
N ALA A 6 14.90 48.47 30.60
CA ALA A 6 15.29 47.12 30.16
C ALA A 6 14.09 46.38 29.54
N LEU A 7 12.95 46.39 30.24
CA LEU A 7 11.70 45.74 29.84
C LEU A 7 11.19 46.21 28.46
N PHE A 8 11.49 47.45 28.08
CA PHE A 8 11.22 48.00 26.75
C PHE A 8 11.99 47.34 25.59
N TRP A 9 13.01 46.51 25.87
CA TRP A 9 13.64 45.62 24.88
C TRP A 9 12.96 44.26 24.87
N ASP A 10 12.64 43.71 26.03
CA ASP A 10 12.10 42.35 26.16
C ASP A 10 10.66 42.23 25.62
N ILE A 11 9.84 43.29 25.69
CA ILE A 11 8.56 43.35 24.95
C ILE A 11 8.72 43.28 23.42
N THR A 12 9.94 43.43 22.90
CA THR A 12 10.25 43.27 21.46
C THR A 12 10.91 41.93 21.09
N SER A 13 11.05 41.02 22.06
CA SER A 13 11.62 39.67 21.89
C SER A 13 10.86 38.83 20.85
N THR A 14 11.51 37.83 20.25
CA THR A 14 10.86 36.80 19.41
C THR A 14 10.00 35.86 20.23
N GLU A 15 10.36 35.62 21.49
CA GLU A 15 9.67 34.66 22.35
C GLU A 15 8.38 35.22 22.93
N ARG A 16 7.28 34.47 22.76
CA ARG A 16 5.94 34.88 23.23
C ARG A 16 5.94 35.19 24.72
N ASP A 17 6.48 34.27 25.53
CA ASP A 17 6.37 34.35 26.99
C ASP A 17 7.29 35.43 27.56
N ALA A 18 8.45 35.67 26.93
CA ALA A 18 9.32 36.80 27.26
C ALA A 18 8.60 38.15 27.02
N ARG A 19 7.91 38.30 25.87
CA ARG A 19 7.11 39.51 25.60
C ARG A 19 5.99 39.70 26.62
N LEU A 20 5.28 38.63 26.98
CA LEU A 20 4.16 38.70 27.93
C LEU A 20 4.64 39.06 29.34
N ASN A 21 5.67 38.36 29.85
CA ASN A 21 6.24 38.63 31.17
C ASN A 21 6.79 40.07 31.27
N ALA A 22 7.55 40.53 30.26
CA ALA A 22 8.07 41.89 30.22
C ALA A 22 6.96 42.96 30.11
N SER A 23 5.86 42.66 29.41
CA SER A 23 4.70 43.55 29.34
C SER A 23 4.02 43.67 30.71
N GLN A 24 3.83 42.54 31.40
CA GLN A 24 3.24 42.50 32.74
C GLN A 24 4.10 43.23 33.77
N GLU A 25 5.41 42.98 33.82
CA GLU A 25 6.32 43.65 34.75
C GLU A 25 6.40 45.17 34.49
N LEU A 26 6.43 45.57 33.21
CA LEU A 26 6.45 46.98 32.81
C LEU A 26 5.18 47.70 33.27
N VAL A 27 4.00 47.11 32.98
CA VAL A 27 2.71 47.71 33.36
C VAL A 27 2.53 47.73 34.87
N GLN A 28 2.84 46.64 35.58
CA GLN A 28 2.78 46.59 37.05
C GLN A 28 3.69 47.65 37.69
N THR A 29 4.91 47.84 37.16
CA THR A 29 5.84 48.87 37.65
C THR A 29 5.29 50.28 37.42
N LEU A 30 4.76 50.56 36.22
CA LEU A 30 4.21 51.88 35.85
C LEU A 30 2.93 52.23 36.63
N ILE A 31 2.06 51.26 36.90
CA ILE A 31 0.89 51.45 37.76
C ILE A 31 1.35 51.72 39.20
N SER A 32 2.36 50.98 39.70
CA SER A 32 2.84 51.16 41.08
C SER A 32 3.55 52.49 41.35
N SER A 33 4.05 53.17 40.30
CA SER A 33 4.68 54.49 40.41
C SER A 33 3.71 55.65 40.16
N GLN A 34 2.53 55.39 39.61
CA GLN A 34 1.45 56.37 39.45
C GLN A 34 0.70 56.55 40.78
N PRO A 35 0.56 57.78 41.31
CA PRO A 35 -0.23 58.00 42.52
C PRO A 35 -1.72 57.71 42.27
N SER A 36 -2.40 57.13 43.27
CA SER A 36 -3.83 56.80 43.24
C SER A 36 -4.69 58.07 43.30
N SER A 37 -4.81 58.75 42.16
CA SER A 37 -5.56 60.00 42.00
C SER A 37 -7.03 59.72 41.70
N GLU A 38 -7.85 59.58 42.74
CA GLU A 38 -9.28 59.31 42.61
C GLU A 38 -10.10 60.56 42.20
N ASP A 39 -9.53 61.77 42.33
CA ASP A 39 -10.25 63.06 42.24
C ASP A 39 -9.75 64.02 41.12
N ALA A 40 -9.02 63.52 40.12
CA ALA A 40 -8.52 64.34 39.01
C ALA A 40 -9.62 64.71 37.99
N CYS A 41 -10.44 65.72 38.34
CA CYS A 41 -11.44 66.47 37.54
C CYS A 41 -12.22 65.71 36.45
N MET A 42 -13.55 65.63 36.55
CA MET A 42 -14.39 65.00 35.52
C MET A 42 -14.76 65.91 34.33
N ASP A 43 -14.59 67.24 34.43
CA ASP A 43 -15.32 68.17 33.55
C ASP A 43 -14.54 68.66 32.30
N ASP A 44 -13.22 68.84 32.38
CA ASP A 44 -12.43 69.56 31.36
C ASP A 44 -12.33 68.88 29.98
N VAL A 45 -12.42 67.55 29.94
CA VAL A 45 -12.33 66.79 28.67
C VAL A 45 -13.60 66.97 27.83
N VAL A 46 -14.77 67.05 28.45
CA VAL A 46 -16.04 67.18 27.73
C VAL A 46 -16.16 68.57 27.11
N ALA A 47 -15.80 69.62 27.88
CA ALA A 47 -15.90 71.01 27.45
C ALA A 47 -15.10 71.32 26.17
N ASN A 48 -13.84 70.89 26.09
CA ASN A 48 -12.96 71.21 24.97
C ASN A 48 -13.32 70.49 23.65
N THR A 49 -14.02 69.35 23.71
CA THR A 49 -14.47 68.66 22.48
C THR A 49 -15.55 69.42 21.70
N ALA A 50 -16.17 70.46 22.29
CA ALA A 50 -17.18 71.29 21.63
C ALA A 50 -16.62 72.27 20.57
N HIS A 51 -15.30 72.47 20.52
CA HIS A 51 -14.63 73.35 19.54
C HIS A 51 -13.89 72.61 18.41
N ALA A 52 -13.92 71.27 18.41
CA ALA A 52 -13.34 70.47 17.33
C ALA A 52 -14.07 70.70 15.98
N SER A 53 -13.33 70.55 14.88
CA SER A 53 -13.88 70.58 13.51
C SER A 53 -14.86 69.42 13.26
N SER A 54 -15.57 69.45 12.13
CA SER A 54 -16.69 68.54 11.83
C SER A 54 -16.33 67.07 12.01
N ALA A 55 -17.32 66.27 12.43
CA ALA A 55 -17.19 64.84 12.75
C ALA A 55 -16.89 63.91 11.55
N GLU A 56 -16.46 64.50 10.43
CA GLU A 56 -16.12 63.86 9.15
C GLU A 56 -14.61 63.89 8.87
N ASP A 57 -13.84 64.76 9.54
CA ASP A 57 -12.39 64.79 9.39
C ASP A 57 -11.69 63.74 10.30
N VAL A 58 -10.78 63.00 9.68
CA VAL A 58 -9.89 62.01 10.32
C VAL A 58 -8.68 62.69 10.97
N ASN A 59 -8.40 63.95 10.62
CA ASN A 59 -7.28 64.71 11.14
C ASN A 59 -7.61 65.45 12.44
N MET A 60 -6.55 65.78 13.18
CA MET A 60 -6.59 66.60 14.38
C MET A 60 -5.70 67.83 14.14
N SER A 61 -6.04 68.98 14.75
CA SER A 61 -5.17 70.15 14.66
C SER A 61 -3.91 69.95 15.49
N GLU A 62 -2.84 70.68 15.16
CA GLU A 62 -1.61 70.63 15.96
C GLU A 62 -1.85 71.20 17.38
N GLU A 63 -2.84 72.09 17.54
CA GLU A 63 -3.37 72.59 18.83
C GLU A 63 -4.11 71.50 19.64
N GLU A 64 -5.00 70.70 19.02
CA GLU A 64 -5.65 69.54 19.67
C GLU A 64 -4.60 68.55 20.20
N VAL A 65 -3.50 68.39 19.47
CA VAL A 65 -2.39 67.49 19.83
C VAL A 65 -1.55 68.06 20.98
N GLU A 66 -1.15 69.32 20.94
CA GLU A 66 -0.37 69.95 22.03
C GLU A 66 -1.15 69.97 23.35
N ALA A 67 -2.44 70.32 23.31
CA ALA A 67 -3.30 70.28 24.50
C ALA A 67 -3.44 68.86 25.07
N SER A 68 -3.40 67.83 24.22
CA SER A 68 -3.44 66.42 24.65
C SER A 68 -2.12 65.96 25.28
N GLU A 69 -0.97 66.40 24.76
CA GLU A 69 0.32 66.13 25.37
C GLU A 69 0.51 66.84 26.73
N GLN A 70 0.00 68.07 26.86
CA GLN A 70 -0.02 68.81 28.13
C GLN A 70 -0.81 68.06 29.20
N ARG A 71 -2.06 67.65 28.92
CA ARG A 71 -2.87 66.84 29.85
C ARG A 71 -2.19 65.54 30.26
N ILE A 72 -1.49 64.86 29.34
CA ILE A 72 -0.74 63.64 29.66
C ILE A 72 0.42 63.92 30.63
N ASP A 73 1.18 65.01 30.44
CA ASP A 73 2.28 65.37 31.35
C ASP A 73 1.80 65.94 32.70
N GLU A 74 0.63 66.59 32.75
CA GLU A 74 0.06 67.14 33.99
C GLU A 74 -0.59 66.08 34.89
N LEU A 75 -1.23 65.07 34.29
CA LEU A 75 -2.02 64.06 35.02
C LEU A 75 -1.26 62.75 35.31
N ASN A 76 0.00 62.62 34.88
CA ASN A 76 0.77 61.38 35.02
C ASN A 76 2.22 61.64 35.44
N THR A 77 2.84 60.67 36.11
CA THR A 77 4.28 60.76 36.39
C THR A 77 5.11 60.74 35.11
N SER A 78 6.30 61.36 35.13
CA SER A 78 7.19 61.42 33.98
C SER A 78 7.62 60.04 33.43
N GLU A 79 7.58 58.98 34.24
CA GLU A 79 7.79 57.61 33.77
C GLU A 79 6.59 57.08 32.97
N VAL A 80 5.36 57.36 33.41
CA VAL A 80 4.12 56.98 32.70
C VAL A 80 3.95 57.79 31.41
N SER A 81 4.16 59.11 31.45
CA SER A 81 4.07 59.97 30.25
C SER A 81 5.15 59.66 29.21
N TYR A 82 6.34 59.23 29.65
CA TYR A 82 7.36 58.66 28.77
C TYR A 82 6.91 57.31 28.19
N ALA A 83 6.40 56.42 29.04
CA ALA A 83 5.99 55.08 28.63
C ALA A 83 4.87 55.11 27.59
N ILE A 84 3.80 55.89 27.81
CA ILE A 84 2.69 56.05 26.86
C ILE A 84 3.21 56.50 25.48
N ARG A 85 4.01 57.58 25.44
CA ARG A 85 4.60 58.08 24.20
C ARG A 85 5.50 57.03 23.53
N ARG A 86 6.30 56.28 24.29
CA ARG A 86 7.19 55.23 23.77
C ARG A 86 6.41 54.03 23.22
N LEU A 87 5.37 53.59 23.92
CA LEU A 87 4.48 52.51 23.51
C LEU A 87 3.74 52.87 22.21
N VAL A 88 3.12 54.05 22.15
CA VAL A 88 2.41 54.55 20.94
C VAL A 88 3.36 54.65 19.73
N ARG A 89 4.57 55.16 19.91
CA ARG A 89 5.60 55.18 18.84
C ARG A 89 6.01 53.77 18.41
N GLY A 90 6.08 52.82 19.34
CA GLY A 90 6.43 51.43 19.10
C GLY A 90 5.45 50.68 18.19
N LEU A 91 4.19 51.13 18.09
CA LEU A 91 3.21 50.58 17.16
C LEU A 91 3.62 50.74 15.69
N ALA A 92 4.45 51.74 15.37
CA ALA A 92 5.05 51.97 14.05
C ALA A 92 6.38 51.21 13.84
N SER A 93 6.69 50.21 14.66
CA SER A 93 7.89 49.39 14.49
C SER A 93 7.84 48.58 13.19
N PRO A 94 8.94 48.45 12.43
CA PRO A 94 9.04 47.53 11.29
C PRO A 94 9.08 46.05 11.70
N ARG A 95 9.35 45.75 12.97
CA ARG A 95 9.40 44.39 13.51
C ARG A 95 8.02 43.98 14.03
N GLU A 96 7.45 42.94 13.45
CA GLU A 96 6.12 42.42 13.78
C GLU A 96 5.94 42.05 15.27
N ASN A 97 6.81 41.19 15.81
CA ASN A 97 6.81 40.81 17.23
C ASN A 97 6.84 42.02 18.18
N ALA A 98 7.57 43.08 17.80
CA ALA A 98 7.63 44.31 18.56
C ALA A 98 6.30 45.08 18.51
N ARG A 99 5.66 45.22 17.34
CA ARG A 99 4.32 45.86 17.24
C ARG A 99 3.31 45.17 18.14
N ILE A 100 3.31 43.84 18.16
CA ILE A 100 2.43 43.03 19.01
C ILE A 100 2.72 43.31 20.50
N GLY A 101 3.99 43.28 20.93
CA GLY A 101 4.37 43.57 22.31
C GLY A 101 4.03 45.00 22.74
N PHE A 102 4.28 46.00 21.89
CA PHE A 102 3.90 47.39 22.13
C PHE A 102 2.37 47.57 22.25
N ALA A 103 1.58 46.89 21.39
CA ALA A 103 0.12 46.94 21.44
C ALA A 103 -0.45 46.25 22.70
N VAL A 104 0.12 45.11 23.11
CA VAL A 104 -0.27 44.39 24.34
C VAL A 104 0.05 45.23 25.58
N ALA A 105 1.29 45.72 25.72
CA ALA A 105 1.69 46.53 26.86
C ALA A 105 0.93 47.86 26.94
N LEU A 106 0.56 48.47 25.80
CA LEU A 106 -0.30 49.66 25.77
C LEU A 106 -1.76 49.35 26.11
N SER A 107 -2.30 48.22 25.62
CA SER A 107 -3.67 47.79 25.95
C SER A 107 -3.87 47.54 27.44
N GLU A 108 -2.87 46.90 28.08
CA GLU A 108 -2.91 46.62 29.50
C GLU A 108 -2.54 47.86 30.34
N LEU A 109 -1.64 48.74 29.89
CA LEU A 109 -1.41 50.01 30.60
C LEU A 109 -2.68 50.89 30.62
N LEU A 110 -3.39 50.97 29.49
CA LEU A 110 -4.58 51.81 29.36
C LEU A 110 -5.86 51.23 29.98
N SER A 111 -5.90 49.94 30.35
CA SER A 111 -7.05 49.36 31.07
C SER A 111 -7.07 49.76 32.55
N HIS A 112 -5.91 50.12 33.13
CA HIS A 112 -5.78 50.53 34.54
C HIS A 112 -5.61 52.05 34.76
N LEU A 113 -5.31 52.84 33.72
CA LEU A 113 -5.12 54.29 33.85
C LEU A 113 -6.43 55.09 33.69
N SER A 114 -6.91 55.68 34.79
CA SER A 114 -8.00 56.66 34.79
C SER A 114 -7.59 58.06 34.31
N THR A 115 -6.29 58.35 34.31
CA THR A 115 -5.68 59.68 34.13
C THR A 115 -5.49 60.12 32.67
N VAL A 116 -5.96 59.33 31.71
CA VAL A 116 -5.85 59.60 30.26
C VAL A 116 -7.19 59.27 29.60
N SER A 117 -7.56 59.97 28.52
CA SER A 117 -8.75 59.66 27.71
C SER A 117 -8.41 58.96 26.39
N ALA A 118 -9.41 58.34 25.76
CA ALA A 118 -9.26 57.80 24.41
C ALA A 118 -8.89 58.87 23.38
N HIS A 119 -9.29 60.13 23.59
CA HIS A 119 -8.94 61.26 22.71
C HIS A 119 -7.44 61.61 22.81
N ASP A 120 -6.85 61.62 24.00
CA ASP A 120 -5.43 61.99 24.16
C ASP A 120 -4.50 60.95 23.51
N ILE A 121 -4.85 59.67 23.61
CA ILE A 121 -4.16 58.57 22.92
C ILE A 121 -4.38 58.65 21.40
N LEU A 122 -5.57 59.05 20.94
CA LEU A 122 -5.84 59.26 19.52
C LEU A 122 -5.01 60.42 18.95
N ALA A 123 -4.83 61.50 19.72
CA ALA A 123 -3.97 62.63 19.37
C ALA A 123 -2.49 62.23 19.25
N LEU A 124 -1.96 61.48 20.23
CA LEU A 124 -0.61 60.91 20.15
C LEU A 124 -0.45 59.94 18.96
N LEU A 125 -1.48 59.13 18.68
CA LEU A 125 -1.48 58.19 17.57
C LEU A 125 -1.50 58.92 16.22
N TRP A 126 -2.27 59.99 16.08
CA TRP A 126 -2.23 60.84 14.88
C TRP A 126 -0.83 61.47 14.74
N LYS A 127 -0.31 62.13 15.78
CA LYS A 127 1.03 62.76 15.81
C LYS A 127 2.16 61.80 15.41
N HIS A 128 2.07 60.53 15.82
CA HIS A 128 3.08 59.52 15.54
C HIS A 128 2.74 58.57 14.37
N SER A 129 1.67 58.84 13.61
CA SER A 129 1.33 58.14 12.37
C SER A 129 1.08 59.07 11.17
N VAL A 130 1.55 60.33 11.20
CA VAL A 130 1.35 61.27 10.08
C VAL A 130 2.22 60.87 8.88
N VAL A 131 1.60 60.68 7.72
CA VAL A 131 2.28 60.47 6.44
C VAL A 131 2.61 61.83 5.82
N ARG A 132 3.81 62.37 6.11
CA ARG A 132 4.34 63.62 5.53
C ARG A 132 5.69 63.36 4.84
N GLY A 133 5.88 63.91 3.64
CA GLY A 133 7.14 63.82 2.88
C GLY A 133 7.32 62.54 2.04
N ASN A 134 8.50 62.40 1.41
CA ASN A 134 8.88 61.22 0.63
C ASN A 134 9.28 60.04 1.54
N LEU A 135 8.31 59.47 2.23
CA LEU A 135 8.47 58.24 3.01
C LEU A 135 8.56 57.02 2.08
N SER A 136 9.33 56.01 2.48
CA SER A 136 9.38 54.73 1.77
C SER A 136 8.07 53.96 1.93
N GLY A 137 7.79 53.03 1.00
CA GLY A 137 6.63 52.14 1.09
C GLY A 137 6.63 51.27 2.35
N GLN A 138 7.80 51.04 2.96
CA GLN A 138 7.93 50.35 4.25
C GLN A 138 7.44 51.23 5.40
N GLU A 139 7.91 52.47 5.48
CA GLU A 139 7.50 53.40 6.54
C GLU A 139 6.00 53.70 6.47
N VAL A 140 5.46 53.92 5.26
CA VAL A 140 4.01 54.11 5.07
C VAL A 140 3.23 52.88 5.55
N ARG A 141 3.69 51.66 5.23
CA ARG A 141 3.10 50.41 5.72
C ARG A 141 3.10 50.32 7.24
N ASP A 142 4.20 50.66 7.90
CA ASP A 142 4.32 50.58 9.35
C ASP A 142 3.50 51.66 10.09
N LEU A 143 3.33 52.85 9.49
CA LEU A 143 2.43 53.90 10.01
C LEU A 143 0.94 53.48 9.89
N HIS A 144 0.56 52.75 8.82
CA HIS A 144 -0.78 52.15 8.72
C HIS A 144 -1.01 51.03 9.76
N PHE A 145 -0.01 50.18 10.01
CA PHE A 145 -0.05 49.24 11.13
C PHE A 145 -0.18 49.95 12.48
N ALA A 146 0.54 51.07 12.69
CA ALA A 146 0.44 51.84 13.93
C ALA A 146 -0.99 52.29 14.22
N ARG A 147 -1.68 52.82 13.20
CA ARG A 147 -3.10 53.23 13.28
C ARG A 147 -4.02 52.04 13.62
N LEU A 148 -3.86 50.92 12.93
CA LEU A 148 -4.64 49.70 13.17
C LEU A 148 -4.47 49.17 14.60
N PHE A 149 -3.22 48.99 15.05
CA PHE A 149 -2.93 48.51 16.40
C PHE A 149 -3.30 49.52 17.49
N GLY A 150 -3.17 50.83 17.23
CA GLY A 150 -3.54 51.88 18.18
C GLY A 150 -5.06 51.97 18.40
N VAL A 151 -5.85 51.86 17.33
CA VAL A 151 -7.32 51.77 17.43
C VAL A 151 -7.75 50.47 18.10
N TYR A 152 -7.17 49.33 17.72
CA TYR A 152 -7.42 48.05 18.39
C TYR A 152 -7.10 48.13 19.90
N THR A 153 -6.01 48.80 20.26
CA THR A 153 -5.61 49.05 21.66
C THR A 153 -6.64 49.89 22.44
N LEU A 154 -7.25 50.90 21.81
CA LEU A 154 -8.34 51.70 22.40
C LEU A 154 -9.62 50.88 22.63
N ALA A 155 -9.91 49.90 21.75
CA ALA A 155 -11.02 48.98 21.93
C ALA A 155 -10.73 47.95 23.05
N ARG A 156 -9.55 47.33 23.03
CA ARG A 156 -9.17 46.27 23.99
C ARG A 156 -8.99 46.77 25.42
N SER A 157 -8.38 47.94 25.62
CA SER A 157 -8.28 48.60 26.94
C SER A 157 -9.62 49.07 27.50
N ARG A 158 -10.70 49.01 26.71
CA ARG A 158 -12.03 49.57 26.96
C ARG A 158 -12.06 51.10 27.13
N LEU A 159 -10.93 51.80 27.01
CA LEU A 159 -10.83 53.24 27.21
C LEU A 159 -11.77 54.04 26.29
N LEU A 160 -12.00 53.54 25.06
CA LEU A 160 -12.94 54.12 24.08
C LEU A 160 -14.40 54.15 24.56
N TYR A 161 -14.78 53.32 25.51
CA TYR A 161 -16.14 53.21 26.05
C TYR A 161 -16.28 53.83 27.45
N SER A 162 -15.17 54.35 28.01
CA SER A 162 -15.15 55.00 29.32
C SER A 162 -15.99 56.28 29.34
N ARG A 163 -16.36 56.74 30.55
CA ARG A 163 -17.08 58.02 30.73
C ARG A 163 -16.30 59.25 30.23
N ARG A 164 -14.99 59.12 30.00
CA ARG A 164 -14.09 60.17 29.45
C ARG A 164 -14.03 60.14 27.91
N SER A 165 -14.84 59.31 27.26
CA SER A 165 -14.88 59.15 25.80
C SER A 165 -16.20 59.65 25.19
N SER A 166 -16.13 60.13 23.94
CA SER A 166 -17.24 60.78 23.24
C SER A 166 -17.61 60.05 21.94
N LEU A 167 -18.85 60.27 21.47
CA LEU A 167 -19.30 59.81 20.16
C LEU A 167 -18.39 60.31 19.03
N LEU A 168 -17.86 61.54 19.12
CA LEU A 168 -16.89 62.09 18.17
C LEU A 168 -15.58 61.27 18.15
N THR A 169 -15.07 60.90 19.33
CA THR A 169 -13.87 60.05 19.47
C THR A 169 -14.10 58.67 18.85
N PHE A 170 -15.25 58.05 19.09
CA PHE A 170 -15.66 56.80 18.44
C PHE A 170 -15.74 56.94 16.90
N LYS A 171 -16.38 58.00 16.39
CA LYS A 171 -16.50 58.24 14.93
C LYS A 171 -15.14 58.44 14.28
N ARG A 172 -14.26 59.30 14.83
CA ARG A 172 -12.87 59.45 14.35
C ARG A 172 -12.12 58.11 14.36
N THR A 173 -12.29 57.30 15.41
CA THR A 173 -11.68 55.95 15.55
C THR A 173 -12.15 54.97 14.46
N PHE A 174 -13.45 54.96 14.14
CA PHE A 174 -14.05 54.15 13.09
C PHE A 174 -13.57 54.59 11.68
N LEU A 175 -13.58 55.90 11.41
CA LEU A 175 -13.11 56.48 10.15
C LEU A 175 -11.60 56.25 9.91
N ILE A 176 -10.78 56.21 10.97
CA ILE A 176 -9.36 55.84 10.87
C ILE A 176 -9.19 54.41 10.34
N ILE A 177 -10.00 53.44 10.78
CA ILE A 177 -9.92 52.06 10.27
C ILE A 177 -10.36 51.96 8.81
N ILE A 178 -11.41 52.69 8.42
CA ILE A 178 -11.81 52.82 7.00
C ILE A 178 -10.64 53.38 6.15
N ALA A 179 -9.97 54.42 6.64
CA ALA A 179 -8.82 55.03 5.98
C ALA A 179 -7.53 54.16 6.00
N VAL A 180 -7.48 53.10 6.81
CA VAL A 180 -6.41 52.09 6.77
C VAL A 180 -6.78 50.95 5.80
N ALA A 181 -8.03 50.51 5.77
CA ALA A 181 -8.51 49.48 4.84
C ALA A 181 -8.35 49.88 3.36
N SER A 182 -8.59 51.16 3.04
CA SER A 182 -8.46 51.69 1.67
C SER A 182 -7.01 51.78 1.15
N TYR A 183 -5.98 51.61 2.00
CA TYR A 183 -4.58 51.68 1.57
C TYR A 183 -4.14 50.48 0.71
N LYS A 184 -4.42 49.26 1.20
CA LYS A 184 -4.07 47.99 0.53
C LYS A 184 -5.04 46.88 0.91
N SER A 185 -5.36 46.04 -0.06
CA SER A 185 -6.26 44.89 0.06
C SER A 185 -5.92 43.94 1.20
N TRP A 186 -4.64 43.68 1.48
CA TRP A 186 -4.21 42.79 2.58
C TRP A 186 -4.45 43.36 3.99
N LEU A 187 -4.82 44.64 4.15
CA LEU A 187 -5.28 45.21 5.43
C LEU A 187 -6.78 45.03 5.66
N SER A 188 -7.54 44.69 4.63
CA SER A 188 -9.01 44.66 4.63
C SER A 188 -9.57 43.81 5.77
N GLU A 189 -9.16 42.54 5.83
CA GLU A 189 -9.69 41.57 6.78
C GLU A 189 -9.41 41.98 8.24
N SER A 190 -8.17 42.38 8.53
CA SER A 190 -7.76 42.86 9.85
C SER A 190 -8.50 44.14 10.26
N CYS A 191 -8.76 45.05 9.31
CA CYS A 191 -9.56 46.25 9.56
C CYS A 191 -11.02 45.88 9.86
N GLY A 192 -11.63 45.00 9.06
CA GLY A 192 -13.00 44.52 9.26
C GLY A 192 -13.19 43.83 10.61
N TRP A 193 -12.25 42.99 11.01
CA TRP A 193 -12.25 42.35 12.34
C TRP A 193 -12.14 43.38 13.47
N VAL A 194 -11.32 44.42 13.33
CA VAL A 194 -11.25 45.53 14.29
C VAL A 194 -12.53 46.36 14.31
N LEU A 195 -13.23 46.57 13.18
CA LEU A 195 -14.55 47.21 13.18
C LEU A 195 -15.60 46.39 13.97
N VAL A 196 -15.55 45.05 13.87
CA VAL A 196 -16.41 44.14 14.64
C VAL A 196 -16.10 44.21 16.15
N GLU A 197 -14.82 44.17 16.55
CA GLU A 197 -14.41 44.35 17.95
C GLU A 197 -14.72 45.77 18.48
N LEU A 198 -14.74 46.80 17.62
CA LEU A 198 -15.11 48.17 18.00
C LEU A 198 -16.58 48.32 18.39
N ILE A 199 -17.50 47.60 17.72
CA ILE A 199 -18.94 47.70 18.02
C ILE A 199 -19.39 46.78 19.15
N ARG A 200 -18.82 45.58 19.29
CA ARG A 200 -19.25 44.56 20.29
C ARG A 200 -19.48 45.14 21.71
N PRO A 201 -18.60 45.99 22.28
CA PRO A 201 -18.83 46.59 23.61
C PRO A 201 -20.01 47.56 23.74
N LEU A 202 -20.62 48.00 22.63
CA LEU A 202 -21.79 48.90 22.61
C LEU A 202 -23.13 48.16 22.73
N GLY A 203 -23.13 46.81 22.74
CA GLY A 203 -24.34 46.00 22.74
C GLY A 203 -25.26 46.26 23.94
N PRO A 204 -26.59 46.13 23.78
CA PRO A 204 -27.56 46.47 24.83
C PRO A 204 -27.45 45.57 26.07
N THR A 205 -26.89 44.36 25.92
CA THR A 205 -26.59 43.42 27.00
C THR A 205 -25.36 43.80 27.84
N ASN A 206 -24.54 44.76 27.41
CA ASN A 206 -23.39 45.24 28.18
C ASN A 206 -23.78 46.37 29.16
N SER A 207 -23.79 46.06 30.46
CA SER A 207 -24.04 47.00 31.55
C SER A 207 -23.04 48.17 31.64
N THR A 208 -21.87 48.06 31.00
CA THR A 208 -20.80 49.08 31.02
C THR A 208 -20.79 50.00 29.78
N ARG A 209 -21.76 49.87 28.87
CA ARG A 209 -21.77 50.63 27.61
C ARG A 209 -21.98 52.14 27.83
N PRO A 210 -21.41 53.01 26.97
CA PRO A 210 -21.52 54.47 27.10
C PRO A 210 -22.94 54.96 26.73
N PRO A 211 -23.35 56.16 27.20
CA PRO A 211 -24.69 56.70 26.94
C PRO A 211 -24.96 56.98 25.46
N TRP A 212 -23.92 57.24 24.66
CA TRP A 212 -23.99 57.48 23.21
C TRP A 212 -23.97 56.19 22.37
N ALA A 213 -24.07 55.01 22.99
CA ALA A 213 -23.92 53.72 22.29
C ALA A 213 -24.94 53.50 21.17
N ASP A 214 -26.20 53.93 21.35
CA ASP A 214 -27.23 53.77 20.31
C ASP A 214 -27.01 54.74 19.14
N ASP A 215 -26.58 55.98 19.41
CA ASP A 215 -26.21 56.96 18.37
C ASP A 215 -25.02 56.47 17.54
N ALA A 216 -24.06 55.79 18.18
CA ALA A 216 -22.93 55.15 17.52
C ALA A 216 -23.38 53.97 16.63
N LEU A 217 -24.23 53.08 17.15
CA LEU A 217 -24.70 51.91 16.39
C LEU A 217 -25.64 52.31 15.23
N SER A 218 -26.50 53.31 15.43
CA SER A 218 -27.30 53.90 14.35
C SER A 218 -26.38 54.48 13.27
N TRP A 219 -25.39 55.30 13.65
CA TRP A 219 -24.48 55.90 12.67
C TRP A 219 -23.64 54.86 11.91
N VAL A 220 -23.16 53.79 12.57
CA VAL A 220 -22.45 52.71 11.86
C VAL A 220 -23.40 52.00 10.88
N PHE A 221 -24.67 51.82 11.22
CA PHE A 221 -25.66 51.26 10.30
C PHE A 221 -25.94 52.20 9.12
N ASP A 222 -26.04 53.51 9.34
CA ASP A 222 -26.15 54.51 8.27
C ASP A 222 -24.92 54.46 7.33
N GLN A 223 -23.71 54.33 7.88
CA GLN A 223 -22.48 54.15 7.09
C GLN A 223 -22.49 52.86 6.26
N LEU A 224 -23.10 51.77 6.74
CA LEU A 224 -23.30 50.54 5.96
C LEU A 224 -24.37 50.69 4.86
N GLN A 225 -25.38 51.54 5.05
CA GLN A 225 -26.36 51.83 3.99
C GLN A 225 -25.76 52.64 2.83
N SER A 226 -24.73 53.45 3.09
CA SER A 226 -24.02 54.23 2.05
C SER A 226 -22.95 53.45 1.27
N LEU A 227 -22.74 52.16 1.53
CA LEU A 227 -21.68 51.38 0.86
C LEU A 227 -21.92 51.19 -0.65
N PRO A 228 -20.87 51.31 -1.49
CA PRO A 228 -20.97 51.02 -2.92
C PRO A 228 -21.05 49.52 -3.23
N SER A 229 -20.57 48.66 -2.33
CA SER A 229 -20.63 47.20 -2.42
C SER A 229 -20.46 46.55 -1.05
N PHE A 230 -20.83 45.27 -0.94
CA PHE A 230 -20.54 44.45 0.24
C PHE A 230 -19.29 43.58 0.04
N SER A 231 -18.56 43.41 1.14
CA SER A 231 -17.38 42.57 1.32
C SER A 231 -17.66 41.53 2.41
N PRO A 232 -16.87 40.45 2.52
CA PRO A 232 -16.93 39.53 3.67
C PRO A 232 -16.90 40.27 5.03
N GLU A 233 -16.09 41.33 5.12
CA GLU A 233 -15.90 42.17 6.30
C GLU A 233 -17.10 43.07 6.62
N THR A 234 -17.72 43.70 5.62
CA THR A 234 -18.92 44.53 5.85
C THR A 234 -20.16 43.68 6.10
N LEU A 235 -20.21 42.46 5.56
CA LEU A 235 -21.20 41.44 5.94
C LEU A 235 -21.02 40.98 7.40
N ALA A 236 -19.79 40.72 7.84
CA ALA A 236 -19.46 40.43 9.23
C ALA A 236 -19.92 41.54 10.20
N LEU A 237 -19.70 42.82 9.82
CA LEU A 237 -20.14 43.96 10.62
C LEU A 237 -21.68 44.06 10.67
N LEU A 238 -22.36 43.87 9.54
CA LEU A 238 -23.82 43.84 9.46
C LEU A 238 -24.44 42.74 10.33
N LEU A 239 -23.93 41.51 10.24
CA LEU A 239 -24.42 40.37 11.04
C LEU A 239 -24.27 40.66 12.54
N THR A 240 -23.13 41.23 12.96
CA THR A 240 -22.87 41.62 14.34
C THR A 240 -23.88 42.69 14.82
N LEU A 241 -24.15 43.73 14.01
CA LEU A 241 -25.16 44.74 14.34
C LEU A 241 -26.58 44.17 14.43
N MET A 242 -26.93 43.20 13.57
CA MET A 242 -28.25 42.57 13.57
C MET A 242 -28.47 41.63 14.78
N GLN A 243 -27.42 41.02 15.32
CA GLN A 243 -27.47 40.32 16.61
C GLN A 243 -27.72 41.33 17.75
N MET A 244 -26.97 42.44 17.77
CA MET A 244 -27.03 43.45 18.83
C MET A 244 -28.33 44.27 18.82
N ILE A 245 -28.91 44.55 17.65
CA ILE A 245 -30.15 45.32 17.49
C ILE A 245 -31.07 44.61 16.47
N PRO A 246 -31.87 43.62 16.91
CA PRO A 246 -32.75 42.85 16.01
C PRO A 246 -33.78 43.68 15.23
N SER A 247 -34.12 44.90 15.70
CA SER A 247 -35.02 45.82 15.00
C SER A 247 -34.41 46.47 13.74
N LEU A 248 -33.08 46.43 13.54
CA LEU A 248 -32.44 46.94 12.31
C LEU A 248 -32.76 46.11 11.06
N SER A 249 -33.23 44.86 11.24
CA SER A 249 -33.57 43.92 10.15
C SER A 249 -34.53 44.52 9.09
N MET A 250 -35.40 45.46 9.48
CA MET A 250 -36.43 46.02 8.61
C MET A 250 -35.94 46.95 7.47
N ALA A 251 -34.65 47.32 7.43
CA ALA A 251 -34.14 48.37 6.53
C ALA A 251 -33.19 47.89 5.40
N SER A 252 -33.12 46.58 5.12
CA SER A 252 -32.15 45.99 4.19
C SER A 252 -32.28 46.42 2.72
N HIS A 253 -33.43 46.95 2.29
CA HIS A 253 -33.72 47.36 0.91
C HIS A 253 -32.88 48.56 0.39
N ARG A 254 -32.06 49.21 1.23
CA ARG A 254 -31.20 50.33 0.83
C ARG A 254 -29.76 49.94 0.48
N MET A 255 -29.38 48.68 0.68
CA MET A 255 -27.99 48.21 0.53
C MET A 255 -27.66 47.83 -0.93
N ILE A 256 -26.37 47.72 -1.25
CA ILE A 256 -25.87 47.33 -2.57
C ILE A 256 -24.95 46.10 -2.42
N PRO A 257 -25.30 44.91 -2.94
CA PRO A 257 -26.52 44.60 -3.69
C PRO A 257 -27.79 44.66 -2.81
N PRO A 258 -28.96 44.98 -3.39
CA PRO A 258 -30.21 45.10 -2.65
C PRO A 258 -30.70 43.74 -2.17
N PHE A 259 -30.72 43.57 -0.84
CA PHE A 259 -31.36 42.42 -0.21
C PHE A 259 -32.88 42.48 -0.45
N LYS A 260 -33.43 41.38 -0.99
CA LYS A 260 -34.85 41.20 -1.31
C LYS A 260 -35.70 40.99 -0.06
N GLN A 261 -35.09 40.55 1.03
CA GLN A 261 -35.72 40.28 2.32
C GLN A 261 -34.90 40.90 3.47
N ALA A 262 -35.57 41.16 4.59
CA ALA A 262 -35.04 41.79 5.80
C ALA A 262 -33.78 41.08 6.35
N ASN A 263 -33.86 39.76 6.51
CA ASN A 263 -32.78 38.92 6.99
C ASN A 263 -31.78 38.61 5.85
N PRO A 264 -30.47 38.94 5.95
CA PRO A 264 -29.50 38.69 4.88
C PRO A 264 -29.37 37.19 4.54
N LEU A 265 -29.61 36.30 5.50
CA LEU A 265 -29.52 34.83 5.34
C LEU A 265 -30.79 34.20 4.72
N ALA A 266 -31.82 34.98 4.41
CA ALA A 266 -33.08 34.46 3.89
C ALA A 266 -32.93 33.83 2.47
N PRO A 267 -33.78 32.85 2.08
CA PRO A 267 -33.63 32.13 0.81
C PRO A 267 -33.52 33.02 -0.45
N ALA A 268 -34.24 34.14 -0.49
CA ALA A 268 -34.20 35.05 -1.65
C ALA A 268 -32.88 35.84 -1.79
N ASN A 269 -32.08 35.89 -0.72
CA ASN A 269 -30.83 36.63 -0.59
C ASN A 269 -29.58 35.75 -0.78
N LEU A 270 -29.69 34.42 -0.71
CA LEU A 270 -28.54 33.51 -0.85
C LEU A 270 -27.66 33.75 -2.10
N PRO A 271 -28.18 34.07 -3.29
CA PRO A 271 -27.34 34.38 -4.46
C PRO A 271 -26.50 35.65 -4.30
N ALA A 272 -26.97 36.63 -3.51
CA ALA A 272 -26.19 37.82 -3.19
C ALA A 272 -25.08 37.50 -2.17
N LEU A 273 -25.38 36.71 -1.14
CA LEU A 273 -24.36 36.20 -0.21
C LEU A 273 -23.29 35.36 -0.93
N ALA A 274 -23.71 34.48 -1.83
CA ALA A 274 -22.79 33.71 -2.66
C ALA A 274 -21.84 34.62 -3.44
N SER A 275 -22.32 35.72 -4.03
CA SER A 275 -21.47 36.68 -4.73
C SER A 275 -20.55 37.49 -3.82
N ILE A 276 -20.93 37.76 -2.56
CA ILE A 276 -20.11 38.47 -1.56
C ILE A 276 -19.00 37.54 -1.01
N LEU A 277 -19.29 36.25 -0.85
CA LEU A 277 -18.42 35.26 -0.20
C LEU A 277 -17.53 34.46 -1.17
N ARG A 278 -17.80 34.50 -2.48
CA ARG A 278 -16.99 33.83 -3.52
C ARG A 278 -15.61 34.45 -3.72
N GLU A 279 -15.45 35.72 -3.37
CA GLU A 279 -14.29 36.55 -3.68
C GLU A 279 -13.93 37.42 -2.46
N ALA A 280 -12.65 37.44 -2.07
CA ALA A 280 -12.16 38.35 -1.03
C ALA A 280 -12.02 39.78 -1.58
N ILE A 281 -13.16 40.38 -1.91
CA ILE A 281 -13.26 41.77 -2.40
C ILE A 281 -12.88 42.70 -1.24
N PRO A 282 -11.83 43.54 -1.38
CA PRO A 282 -11.40 44.43 -0.31
C PRO A 282 -12.50 45.41 0.11
N MET A 283 -12.61 45.62 1.42
CA MET A 283 -13.52 46.57 2.05
C MET A 283 -13.29 47.99 1.49
N HIS A 284 -14.29 48.51 0.81
CA HIS A 284 -14.25 49.81 0.12
C HIS A 284 -15.46 50.65 0.52
N TRP A 285 -15.21 51.87 1.00
CA TRP A 285 -16.23 52.67 1.72
C TRP A 285 -16.55 54.02 1.05
N ASN A 286 -15.85 54.42 0.00
CA ASN A 286 -16.02 55.73 -0.64
C ASN A 286 -15.90 55.60 -2.17
N SER A 287 -17.00 55.87 -2.88
CA SER A 287 -17.09 55.84 -4.36
C SER A 287 -16.02 56.66 -5.07
N ASP A 288 -15.59 57.76 -4.45
CA ASP A 288 -14.77 58.78 -5.08
C ASP A 288 -13.27 58.44 -4.99
N THR A 289 -12.91 57.39 -4.23
CA THR A 289 -11.56 56.83 -4.18
C THR A 289 -11.48 55.53 -4.97
N PRO A 290 -10.42 55.29 -5.76
CA PRO A 290 -10.27 54.03 -6.49
C PRO A 290 -10.15 52.86 -5.52
N ALA A 291 -11.00 51.84 -5.68
CA ALA A 291 -11.01 50.67 -4.81
C ALA A 291 -9.63 49.99 -4.77
N PRO A 292 -9.20 49.43 -3.61
CA PRO A 292 -7.95 48.70 -3.52
C PRO A 292 -7.94 47.56 -4.53
N LYS A 293 -6.89 47.48 -5.37
CA LYS A 293 -6.73 46.35 -6.29
C LYS A 293 -6.79 45.04 -5.49
N ALA A 294 -7.58 44.09 -5.98
CA ALA A 294 -7.69 42.75 -5.39
C ALA A 294 -6.29 42.18 -5.13
N GLY A 295 -6.08 41.64 -3.93
CA GLY A 295 -4.77 41.14 -3.52
C GLY A 295 -4.40 39.86 -4.27
N THR A 296 -3.15 39.43 -4.13
CA THR A 296 -2.78 38.03 -4.33
C THR A 296 -3.68 37.16 -3.45
N TRP A 297 -4.17 36.03 -3.97
CA TRP A 297 -5.09 35.15 -3.24
C TRP A 297 -4.50 34.69 -1.89
N THR A 298 -5.36 34.60 -0.88
CA THR A 298 -5.03 34.21 0.48
C THR A 298 -5.47 32.77 0.77
N ALA A 299 -4.53 31.94 1.21
CA ALA A 299 -4.84 30.56 1.62
C ALA A 299 -5.77 30.47 2.85
N HIS A 300 -5.89 31.54 3.64
CA HIS A 300 -6.85 31.63 4.74
C HIS A 300 -8.28 31.85 4.23
N LEU A 301 -9.25 31.19 4.87
CA LEU A 301 -10.68 31.40 4.64
C LEU A 301 -11.16 32.61 5.47
N PRO A 302 -11.84 33.62 4.88
CA PRO A 302 -12.21 34.85 5.59
C PRO A 302 -13.04 34.62 6.87
N PHE A 303 -12.72 35.33 7.96
CA PHE A 303 -13.29 35.10 9.30
C PHE A 303 -14.83 35.16 9.42
N VAL A 304 -15.52 35.78 8.46
CA VAL A 304 -16.99 35.77 8.39
C VAL A 304 -17.56 34.36 8.25
N TRP A 305 -16.83 33.43 7.63
CA TRP A 305 -17.26 32.03 7.49
C TRP A 305 -17.35 31.32 8.84
N ASP A 306 -16.39 31.55 9.74
CA ASP A 306 -16.44 30.97 11.08
C ASP A 306 -17.63 31.52 11.88
N MET A 307 -17.99 32.80 11.72
CA MET A 307 -19.20 33.38 12.35
C MET A 307 -20.51 32.88 11.72
N LEU A 308 -20.54 32.62 10.41
CA LEU A 308 -21.70 32.01 9.74
C LEU A 308 -21.91 30.56 10.18
N LEU A 309 -20.84 29.80 10.37
CA LEU A 309 -20.91 28.42 10.90
C LEU A 309 -21.24 28.39 12.40
N ASP A 310 -20.69 29.30 13.21
CA ASP A 310 -21.08 29.48 14.62
C ASP A 310 -22.58 29.78 14.74
N LEU A 311 -23.14 30.62 13.85
CA LEU A 311 -24.55 30.98 13.85
C LEU A 311 -25.47 29.83 13.42
N TYR A 312 -25.06 29.03 12.43
CA TYR A 312 -25.89 27.94 11.88
C TYR A 312 -25.78 26.60 12.61
N LEU A 313 -24.61 26.29 13.18
CA LEU A 313 -24.27 24.96 13.72
C LEU A 313 -23.73 25.01 15.16
N GLY A 314 -23.70 26.19 15.78
CA GLY A 314 -23.04 26.40 17.07
C GLY A 314 -21.51 26.41 16.97
N LYS A 315 -20.89 26.69 18.11
CA LYS A 315 -19.43 26.66 18.28
C LYS A 315 -18.93 25.21 18.45
N PRO A 316 -17.71 24.88 18.00
CA PRO A 316 -17.10 23.61 18.36
C PRO A 316 -16.86 23.55 19.87
N HIS A 317 -17.14 22.40 20.50
CA HIS A 317 -16.67 22.13 21.86
C HIS A 317 -15.13 22.10 21.85
N ASP A 318 -14.49 22.93 22.66
CA ASP A 318 -13.05 22.91 22.91
C ASP A 318 -12.78 22.10 24.18
N GLU A 319 -12.13 20.94 24.04
CA GLU A 319 -11.81 20.03 25.16
C GLU A 319 -10.95 20.69 26.26
N ASN A 320 -10.30 21.82 25.96
CA ASN A 320 -9.44 22.56 26.87
C ASN A 320 -10.21 23.61 27.72
N LEU A 321 -11.48 23.87 27.41
CA LEU A 321 -12.31 24.84 28.13
C LEU A 321 -13.47 24.11 28.83
N GLN A 322 -13.21 23.69 30.07
CA GLN A 322 -14.21 23.07 30.95
C GLN A 322 -15.27 24.08 31.43
N GLY A 323 -16.17 24.46 30.53
CA GLY A 323 -17.42 25.15 30.80
C GLY A 323 -18.59 24.24 30.43
N ASP A 324 -19.42 23.89 31.41
CA ASP A 324 -20.56 22.99 31.26
C ASP A 324 -21.73 23.72 30.58
N HIS A 325 -21.66 23.84 29.24
CA HIS A 325 -22.70 24.44 28.40
C HIS A 325 -23.37 23.37 27.54
N ASP A 326 -24.68 23.23 27.73
CA ASP A 326 -25.56 22.35 26.95
C ASP A 326 -25.57 22.76 25.46
N PRO A 327 -25.52 21.83 24.48
CA PRO A 327 -25.54 22.17 23.06
C PRO A 327 -26.79 22.95 22.61
N ASP A 328 -27.91 22.81 23.34
CA ASP A 328 -29.17 23.50 23.07
C ASP A 328 -29.22 24.95 23.59
N ASP A 329 -28.25 25.42 24.39
CA ASP A 329 -28.21 26.79 24.96
C ASP A 329 -27.73 27.85 23.94
N MET A 330 -28.21 27.74 22.70
CA MET A 330 -28.02 28.75 21.66
C MET A 330 -28.75 30.03 22.05
N SER A 331 -27.99 31.02 22.52
CA SER A 331 -28.49 32.30 23.05
C SER A 331 -29.61 32.94 22.22
N SER A 332 -30.55 33.61 22.89
CA SER A 332 -31.77 34.18 22.28
C SER A 332 -31.49 35.14 21.09
N GLU A 333 -30.34 35.82 21.08
CA GLU A 333 -29.90 36.69 19.98
C GLU A 333 -29.61 35.89 18.69
N HIS A 334 -29.03 34.70 18.80
CA HIS A 334 -28.75 33.83 17.65
C HIS A 334 -30.04 33.23 17.08
N GLN A 335 -30.93 32.76 17.95
CA GLN A 335 -32.26 32.26 17.55
C GLN A 335 -33.11 33.35 16.85
N ALA A 336 -32.98 34.61 17.28
CA ALA A 336 -33.65 35.74 16.63
C ALA A 336 -33.13 35.99 15.21
N LEU A 337 -31.82 35.86 14.95
CA LEU A 337 -31.23 36.06 13.62
C LEU A 337 -31.43 34.85 12.68
N LEU A 338 -31.55 33.63 13.20
CA LEU A 338 -31.95 32.47 12.39
C LEU A 338 -33.43 32.52 11.96
N LYS A 339 -34.27 33.34 12.62
CA LYS A 339 -35.70 33.46 12.30
C LYS A 339 -35.89 34.07 10.90
N GLY A 340 -36.29 33.24 9.95
CA GLY A 340 -36.44 33.62 8.55
C GLY A 340 -35.16 33.52 7.71
N ALA A 341 -34.08 32.95 8.24
CA ALA A 341 -32.95 32.48 7.45
C ALA A 341 -33.33 31.25 6.60
N ALA A 342 -32.55 30.95 5.57
CA ALA A 342 -32.67 29.70 4.84
C ALA A 342 -32.19 28.51 5.70
N PRO A 343 -32.73 27.29 5.51
CA PRO A 343 -32.16 26.08 6.09
C PRO A 343 -30.69 25.91 5.73
N PHE A 344 -29.87 25.35 6.63
CA PHE A 344 -28.44 25.18 6.36
C PHE A 344 -28.13 24.37 5.08
N PRO A 345 -28.88 23.32 4.70
CA PRO A 345 -28.73 22.66 3.40
C PRO A 345 -28.85 23.60 2.19
N ASP A 346 -29.81 24.54 2.19
CA ASP A 346 -29.97 25.52 1.10
C ASP A 346 -28.85 26.56 1.10
N PHE A 347 -28.43 27.01 2.29
CA PHE A 347 -27.27 27.89 2.43
C PHE A 347 -26.00 27.21 1.88
N PHE A 348 -25.73 25.97 2.28
CA PHE A 348 -24.56 25.21 1.84
C PHE A 348 -24.60 24.99 0.31
N ARG A 349 -25.76 24.57 -0.24
CA ARG A 349 -25.93 24.38 -1.68
C ARG A 349 -25.66 25.67 -2.47
N VAL A 350 -26.31 26.79 -2.15
CA VAL A 350 -26.20 28.02 -2.96
C VAL A 350 -24.88 28.77 -2.72
N VAL A 351 -24.39 28.80 -1.47
CA VAL A 351 -23.26 29.65 -1.05
C VAL A 351 -21.92 28.89 -1.09
N VAL A 352 -21.93 27.55 -1.00
CA VAL A 352 -20.71 26.71 -1.06
C VAL A 352 -20.66 25.88 -2.34
N ASP A 353 -21.67 25.04 -2.63
CA ASP A 353 -21.62 24.10 -3.77
C ASP A 353 -21.70 24.81 -5.13
N GLU A 354 -22.74 25.62 -5.33
CA GLU A 354 -23.02 26.37 -6.57
C GLU A 354 -22.07 27.58 -6.78
N SER A 355 -21.19 27.88 -5.82
CA SER A 355 -20.31 29.06 -5.82
C SER A 355 -18.81 28.72 -5.72
N LEU A 356 -18.40 27.98 -4.68
CA LEU A 356 -17.00 27.61 -4.44
C LEU A 356 -16.60 26.31 -5.14
N PHE A 357 -17.52 25.35 -5.25
CA PHE A 357 -17.29 24.07 -5.96
C PHE A 357 -17.76 24.06 -7.41
N ALA A 358 -18.43 25.13 -7.88
CA ALA A 358 -18.91 25.27 -9.26
C ALA A 358 -17.88 24.80 -10.31
N THR A 359 -18.36 24.25 -11.43
CA THR A 359 -17.50 23.64 -12.46
C THR A 359 -16.35 24.57 -12.88
N GLN A 360 -16.67 25.85 -13.14
CA GLN A 360 -15.73 26.91 -13.54
C GLN A 360 -15.04 27.64 -12.37
N ALA A 361 -15.20 27.18 -11.12
CA ALA A 361 -14.46 27.72 -9.99
C ALA A 361 -12.99 27.28 -10.03
N SER A 362 -12.07 28.20 -9.73
CA SER A 362 -10.63 27.93 -9.73
C SER A 362 -10.21 27.04 -8.54
N PRO A 363 -9.00 26.45 -8.54
CA PRO A 363 -8.53 25.61 -7.45
C PRO A 363 -8.50 26.32 -6.10
N GLU A 364 -8.24 27.63 -6.08
CA GLU A 364 -8.26 28.50 -4.90
C GLU A 364 -9.66 28.56 -4.25
N ARG A 365 -10.70 28.72 -5.08
CA ARG A 365 -12.10 28.72 -4.62
C ARG A 365 -12.53 27.35 -4.12
N LYS A 366 -12.12 26.28 -4.80
CA LYS A 366 -12.36 24.89 -4.37
C LYS A 366 -11.61 24.55 -3.08
N SER A 367 -10.43 25.14 -2.84
CA SER A 367 -9.71 25.07 -1.56
C SER A 367 -10.48 25.75 -0.42
N TRP A 368 -11.03 26.96 -0.62
CA TRP A 368 -11.94 27.57 0.35
C TRP A 368 -13.21 26.73 0.57
N GLY A 369 -13.78 26.12 -0.49
CA GLY A 369 -14.89 25.18 -0.37
C GLY A 369 -14.58 23.99 0.54
N PHE A 370 -13.40 23.37 0.38
CA PHE A 370 -12.94 22.31 1.29
C PHE A 370 -12.71 22.83 2.71
N GLN A 371 -12.17 24.05 2.89
CA GLN A 371 -12.00 24.64 4.22
C GLN A 371 -13.32 24.96 4.94
N VAL A 372 -14.39 25.31 4.21
CA VAL A 372 -15.74 25.42 4.77
C VAL A 372 -16.25 24.03 5.16
N LEU A 373 -16.15 23.04 4.28
CA LEU A 373 -16.56 21.66 4.59
C LEU A 373 -15.81 21.07 5.80
N HIS A 374 -14.49 21.31 5.92
CA HIS A 374 -13.66 20.84 7.03
C HIS A 374 -14.02 21.50 8.37
N ARG A 375 -14.58 22.71 8.36
CA ARG A 375 -15.14 23.39 9.54
C ARG A 375 -16.58 22.94 9.86
N THR A 376 -17.33 22.55 8.84
CA THR A 376 -18.72 22.07 8.94
C THR A 376 -18.80 20.63 9.46
N LEU A 377 -17.98 19.70 8.95
CA LEU A 377 -18.03 18.27 9.31
C LEU A 377 -17.91 18.01 10.84
N PRO A 378 -17.03 18.69 11.61
CA PRO A 378 -17.00 18.58 13.07
C PRO A 378 -18.30 19.00 13.77
N ARG A 379 -19.08 19.91 13.18
CA ARG A 379 -20.27 20.54 13.81
C ARG A 379 -21.60 19.96 13.33
N ALA A 380 -21.64 19.33 12.16
CA ALA A 380 -22.87 18.85 11.54
C ALA A 380 -23.53 17.71 12.34
N SER A 381 -24.83 17.85 12.61
CA SER A 381 -25.67 16.82 13.22
C SER A 381 -25.98 15.67 12.25
N ALA A 382 -26.53 14.57 12.76
CA ALA A 382 -26.93 13.41 11.95
C ALA A 382 -27.91 13.77 10.82
N ASP A 383 -28.80 14.73 11.04
CA ASP A 383 -29.76 15.20 10.03
C ASP A 383 -29.11 16.12 8.97
N VAL A 384 -28.04 16.85 9.33
CA VAL A 384 -27.35 17.77 8.41
C VAL A 384 -26.31 17.05 7.55
N LEU A 385 -25.62 16.05 8.11
CA LEU A 385 -24.49 15.36 7.46
C LEU A 385 -24.78 14.89 6.02
N PRO A 386 -25.91 14.22 5.71
CA PRO A 386 -26.18 13.75 4.33
C PRO A 386 -26.29 14.89 3.31
N PHE A 387 -26.83 16.05 3.70
CA PHE A 387 -27.02 17.19 2.81
C PHE A 387 -25.74 17.96 2.48
N LEU A 388 -24.60 17.61 3.08
CA LEU A 388 -23.31 18.18 2.72
C LEU A 388 -22.79 17.65 1.38
N PHE A 389 -23.23 16.46 0.94
CA PHE A 389 -22.66 15.71 -0.19
C PHE A 389 -23.30 16.11 -1.52
N THR A 390 -23.23 17.41 -1.81
CA THR A 390 -23.87 18.09 -2.95
C THR A 390 -23.17 17.82 -4.30
N PRO A 391 -23.83 18.06 -5.46
CA PRO A 391 -23.37 17.59 -6.76
C PRO A 391 -21.99 18.10 -7.20
N ASN A 392 -21.66 19.37 -6.94
CA ASN A 392 -20.40 19.96 -7.41
C ASN A 392 -19.24 19.64 -6.46
N LEU A 393 -19.51 19.55 -5.15
CA LEU A 393 -18.60 18.98 -4.15
C LEU A 393 -18.28 17.53 -4.51
N MET A 394 -19.28 16.65 -4.67
CA MET A 394 -19.04 15.23 -4.94
C MET A 394 -18.23 15.01 -6.21
N ARG A 395 -18.55 15.74 -7.29
CA ARG A 395 -17.76 15.73 -8.53
C ARG A 395 -16.32 16.21 -8.29
N THR A 396 -16.14 17.30 -7.53
CA THR A 396 -14.80 17.82 -7.21
C THR A 396 -14.00 16.86 -6.32
N TRP A 397 -14.64 16.26 -5.31
CA TRP A 397 -14.00 15.40 -4.32
C TRP A 397 -13.58 14.06 -4.91
N VAL A 398 -14.48 13.39 -5.64
CA VAL A 398 -14.14 12.16 -6.38
C VAL A 398 -13.02 12.43 -7.38
N ASN A 399 -13.07 13.54 -8.12
CA ASN A 399 -12.01 13.90 -9.06
C ASN A 399 -10.68 14.22 -8.35
N GLN A 400 -10.67 14.90 -7.21
CA GLN A 400 -9.41 15.20 -6.50
C GLN A 400 -8.84 13.98 -5.77
N LEU A 401 -9.65 12.98 -5.42
CA LEU A 401 -9.15 11.70 -4.88
C LEU A 401 -8.60 10.75 -5.96
N SER A 402 -9.12 10.77 -7.19
CA SER A 402 -8.85 9.70 -8.17
C SER A 402 -7.42 9.64 -8.75
N VAL A 403 -6.57 10.63 -8.48
CA VAL A 403 -5.14 10.69 -8.88
C VAL A 403 -4.40 11.50 -7.78
N PRO A 404 -3.24 11.03 -7.27
CA PRO A 404 -2.56 11.66 -6.13
C PRO A 404 -2.02 13.07 -6.42
N ASP A 405 -1.57 13.33 -7.64
CA ASP A 405 -0.81 14.56 -8.00
C ASP A 405 -1.70 15.79 -8.22
N ARG A 406 -3.01 15.65 -7.97
CA ARG A 406 -3.98 16.74 -8.16
C ARG A 406 -3.85 17.74 -7.02
N LEU A 407 -3.82 19.03 -7.36
CA LEU A 407 -3.47 20.14 -6.44
C LEU A 407 -4.23 20.16 -5.10
N LEU A 408 -5.47 19.63 -5.05
CA LEU A 408 -6.29 19.58 -3.83
C LEU A 408 -6.44 18.15 -3.27
N HIS A 409 -5.64 17.17 -3.72
CA HIS A 409 -5.68 15.79 -3.24
C HIS A 409 -5.49 15.70 -1.72
N SER A 410 -4.57 16.49 -1.14
CA SER A 410 -4.36 16.56 0.31
C SER A 410 -5.60 17.09 1.07
N MET A 411 -6.34 18.06 0.51
CA MET A 411 -7.60 18.52 1.07
C MET A 411 -8.71 17.47 0.91
N ALA A 412 -8.71 16.75 -0.20
CA ALA A 412 -9.66 15.68 -0.50
C ALA A 412 -9.47 14.46 0.42
N GLN A 413 -8.21 14.03 0.67
CA GLN A 413 -7.86 13.02 1.67
C GLN A 413 -8.27 13.47 3.08
N LYS A 414 -8.00 14.73 3.45
CA LYS A 414 -8.43 15.26 4.76
C LYS A 414 -9.96 15.23 4.93
N THR A 415 -10.73 15.41 3.85
CA THR A 415 -12.18 15.21 3.88
C THR A 415 -12.53 13.75 4.21
N VAL A 416 -11.85 12.75 3.65
CA VAL A 416 -12.10 11.32 3.96
C VAL A 416 -11.96 11.04 5.46
N LEU A 417 -10.89 11.56 6.08
CA LEU A 417 -10.67 11.42 7.53
C LEU A 417 -11.80 12.07 8.34
N LEU A 418 -12.11 13.35 8.07
CA LEU A 418 -13.16 14.09 8.79
C LEU A 418 -14.57 13.52 8.59
N VAL A 419 -14.83 12.86 7.45
CA VAL A 419 -16.09 12.14 7.19
C VAL A 419 -16.16 10.85 8.01
N GLY A 420 -15.05 10.10 8.11
CA GLY A 420 -14.94 8.96 9.02
C GLY A 420 -15.20 9.37 10.47
N ASP A 421 -14.57 10.45 10.93
CA ASP A 421 -14.73 10.96 12.30
C ASP A 421 -16.11 11.61 12.56
N ALA A 422 -16.83 12.01 11.51
CA ALA A 422 -18.24 12.39 11.62
C ALA A 422 -19.14 11.16 11.84
N VAL A 423 -18.92 10.05 11.13
CA VAL A 423 -19.68 8.82 11.37
C VAL A 423 -19.36 8.19 12.72
N ARG A 424 -18.10 8.21 13.18
CA ARG A 424 -17.75 7.73 14.54
C ARG A 424 -18.55 8.44 15.64
N ARG A 425 -18.84 9.74 15.48
CA ARG A 425 -19.66 10.52 16.42
C ARG A 425 -21.16 10.31 16.22
N CYS A 426 -21.60 10.11 14.98
CA CYS A 426 -23.00 9.95 14.61
C CYS A 426 -23.24 8.65 13.79
N PRO A 427 -23.11 7.43 14.37
CA PRO A 427 -23.20 6.18 13.60
C PRO A 427 -24.55 6.00 12.88
N THR A 428 -25.63 6.56 13.43
CA THR A 428 -26.97 6.59 12.82
C THR A 428 -27.01 7.28 11.45
N ALA A 429 -26.11 8.23 11.18
CA ALA A 429 -26.00 8.91 9.89
C ALA A 429 -25.25 8.07 8.83
N GLY A 430 -24.52 7.03 9.22
CA GLY A 430 -23.63 6.27 8.33
C GLY A 430 -24.33 5.66 7.12
N ILE A 431 -25.54 5.12 7.28
CA ILE A 431 -26.33 4.57 6.16
C ILE A 431 -26.74 5.68 5.19
N ALA A 432 -27.31 6.76 5.71
CA ALA A 432 -27.78 7.89 4.90
C ALA A 432 -26.61 8.52 4.13
N LEU A 433 -25.42 8.58 4.74
CA LEU A 433 -24.19 8.97 4.07
C LEU A 433 -23.78 7.99 2.95
N VAL A 434 -23.74 6.68 3.20
CA VAL A 434 -23.42 5.68 2.16
C VAL A 434 -24.38 5.82 0.97
N THR A 435 -25.68 6.04 1.23
CA THR A 435 -26.68 6.31 0.18
C THR A 435 -26.38 7.57 -0.65
N GLN A 436 -25.72 8.60 -0.09
CA GLN A 436 -25.23 9.74 -0.89
C GLN A 436 -23.93 9.42 -1.64
N LEU A 437 -23.02 8.65 -1.04
CA LEU A 437 -21.74 8.27 -1.68
C LEU A 437 -21.91 7.29 -2.85
N THR A 438 -22.94 6.43 -2.82
CA THR A 438 -23.28 5.48 -3.91
C THR A 438 -24.44 5.92 -4.79
N GLY A 439 -25.21 6.93 -4.37
CA GLY A 439 -26.41 7.43 -5.05
C GLY A 439 -26.16 8.39 -6.20
N GLU A 440 -27.18 9.20 -6.54
CA GLU A 440 -27.28 10.02 -7.76
C GLU A 440 -26.05 10.92 -8.03
N HIS A 441 -25.47 11.49 -6.99
CA HIS A 441 -24.34 12.42 -7.11
C HIS A 441 -22.97 11.75 -6.83
N GLY A 442 -22.99 10.49 -6.40
CA GLY A 442 -21.83 9.72 -6.00
C GLY A 442 -21.30 8.80 -7.10
N ARG A 443 -20.72 7.67 -6.69
CA ARG A 443 -20.40 6.55 -7.58
C ARG A 443 -20.60 5.24 -6.82
N GLN A 444 -21.29 4.28 -7.41
CA GLN A 444 -21.46 2.94 -6.84
C GLN A 444 -20.12 2.28 -6.45
N ASN A 445 -19.08 2.51 -7.25
CA ASN A 445 -17.71 2.03 -7.00
C ASN A 445 -16.81 3.13 -6.39
N PHE A 446 -17.34 3.98 -5.48
CA PHE A 446 -16.65 5.15 -4.90
C PHE A 446 -15.23 4.81 -4.40
N ASP A 447 -15.11 3.83 -3.50
CA ASP A 447 -13.84 3.42 -2.89
C ASP A 447 -12.80 3.01 -3.96
N ARG A 448 -13.22 2.27 -4.99
CA ARG A 448 -12.36 1.86 -6.11
C ARG A 448 -11.92 3.02 -7.00
N VAL A 449 -12.82 3.97 -7.29
CA VAL A 449 -12.52 5.13 -8.17
C VAL A 449 -11.71 6.21 -7.45
N THR A 450 -11.79 6.24 -6.12
CA THR A 450 -11.07 7.21 -5.28
C THR A 450 -9.79 6.64 -4.65
N HIS A 451 -9.52 5.34 -4.83
CA HIS A 451 -8.46 4.60 -4.15
C HIS A 451 -8.53 4.74 -2.61
N THR A 452 -9.75 4.84 -2.06
CA THR A 452 -10.00 4.94 -0.61
C THR A 452 -10.76 3.73 -0.08
N LYS A 453 -10.91 3.67 1.25
CA LYS A 453 -11.78 2.72 1.98
C LYS A 453 -12.87 3.49 2.73
N THR A 454 -13.44 4.52 2.10
CA THR A 454 -14.37 5.46 2.75
C THR A 454 -15.67 4.73 3.11
N ILE A 455 -16.29 4.05 2.15
CA ILE A 455 -17.52 3.27 2.36
C ILE A 455 -17.23 2.06 3.25
N GLU A 456 -16.14 1.33 3.03
CA GLU A 456 -15.78 0.19 3.88
C GLU A 456 -15.61 0.60 5.37
N SER A 457 -14.93 1.72 5.62
CA SER A 457 -14.74 2.29 6.96
C SER A 457 -16.09 2.66 7.60
N ILE A 458 -16.96 3.36 6.86
CA ILE A 458 -18.30 3.74 7.34
C ILE A 458 -19.12 2.49 7.70
N LEU A 459 -19.18 1.49 6.81
CA LEU A 459 -19.94 0.26 7.03
C LEU A 459 -19.39 -0.56 8.23
N SER A 460 -18.07 -0.58 8.43
CA SER A 460 -17.44 -1.22 9.59
C SER A 460 -17.77 -0.59 10.95
N SER A 461 -18.31 0.64 10.95
CA SER A 461 -18.72 1.36 12.17
C SER A 461 -20.23 1.23 12.49
N LEU A 462 -20.99 0.55 11.64
CA LEU A 462 -22.43 0.30 11.86
C LEU A 462 -22.66 -0.88 12.82
N ASP A 463 -23.79 -0.85 13.52
CA ASP A 463 -24.30 -2.00 14.26
C ASP A 463 -25.03 -3.00 13.33
N GLU A 464 -25.36 -4.18 13.84
CA GLU A 464 -26.07 -5.21 13.07
C GLU A 464 -27.44 -4.73 12.58
N ALA A 465 -28.15 -3.91 13.36
CA ALA A 465 -29.40 -3.28 12.91
C ALA A 465 -29.17 -2.29 11.76
N GLY A 466 -28.04 -1.56 11.76
CA GLY A 466 -27.62 -0.70 10.67
C GLY A 466 -27.28 -1.47 9.39
N LEU A 467 -26.53 -2.57 9.52
CA LEU A 467 -26.23 -3.47 8.40
C LEU A 467 -27.50 -4.09 7.81
N GLN A 468 -28.45 -4.56 8.64
CA GLN A 468 -29.74 -5.09 8.17
C GLN A 468 -30.58 -4.03 7.43
N ARG A 469 -30.56 -2.77 7.87
CA ARG A 469 -31.21 -1.65 7.15
C ARG A 469 -30.54 -1.37 5.80
N TYR A 470 -29.20 -1.39 5.72
CA TYR A 470 -28.47 -1.23 4.47
C TYR A 470 -28.75 -2.40 3.50
N LEU A 471 -28.80 -3.65 3.99
CA LEU A 471 -29.24 -4.81 3.21
C LEU A 471 -30.71 -4.72 2.77
N ALA A 472 -31.59 -4.09 3.54
CA ALA A 472 -32.96 -3.80 3.10
C ALA A 472 -33.00 -2.75 1.97
N TYR A 473 -32.15 -1.72 2.05
CA TYR A 473 -31.97 -0.73 0.97
C TYR A 473 -31.45 -1.37 -0.33
N LEU A 474 -30.39 -2.19 -0.27
CA LEU A 474 -29.85 -2.90 -1.44
C LEU A 474 -30.91 -3.81 -2.07
N ARG A 475 -31.68 -4.54 -1.26
CA ARG A 475 -32.83 -5.34 -1.73
C ARG A 475 -33.93 -4.49 -2.38
N SER A 476 -34.17 -3.26 -1.92
CA SER A 476 -35.16 -2.37 -2.54
C SER A 476 -34.77 -1.94 -3.96
N ILE A 477 -33.47 -1.75 -4.24
CA ILE A 477 -32.95 -1.52 -5.61
C ILE A 477 -33.18 -2.76 -6.49
N LEU A 478 -32.98 -3.95 -5.92
CA LEU A 478 -33.16 -5.23 -6.63
C LEU A 478 -34.62 -5.51 -7.00
N TYR A 479 -35.58 -5.15 -6.14
CA TYR A 479 -37.01 -5.30 -6.40
C TYR A 479 -37.63 -4.15 -7.21
N ALA A 480 -37.00 -2.97 -7.30
CA ALA A 480 -37.59 -1.79 -7.95
C ALA A 480 -37.97 -2.05 -9.43
N SER A 481 -39.23 -1.73 -9.78
CA SER A 481 -39.75 -1.86 -11.14
C SER A 481 -39.20 -0.80 -12.10
N GLY A 482 -38.89 -1.20 -13.34
CA GLY A 482 -38.39 -0.30 -14.38
C GLY A 482 -39.52 0.41 -15.11
N MET A 483 -39.48 1.74 -15.12
CA MET A 483 -40.40 2.56 -15.93
C MET A 483 -39.66 3.08 -17.16
N SER A 484 -40.15 2.76 -18.37
CA SER A 484 -39.50 2.95 -19.67
C SER A 484 -38.54 1.84 -20.11
N SER A 485 -38.28 1.75 -21.42
CA SER A 485 -37.42 0.73 -22.05
C SER A 485 -35.95 1.12 -22.15
N ASP A 486 -35.64 2.42 -22.21
CA ASP A 486 -34.27 2.90 -22.45
C ASP A 486 -33.39 2.71 -21.19
N ASP A 487 -34.01 2.73 -20.00
CA ASP A 487 -33.34 2.52 -18.72
C ASP A 487 -32.91 1.05 -18.45
N ALA A 488 -33.31 0.08 -19.30
CA ALA A 488 -33.14 -1.35 -19.01
C ALA A 488 -31.67 -1.76 -18.73
N LYS A 489 -30.70 -1.17 -19.44
CA LYS A 489 -29.26 -1.39 -19.18
C LYS A 489 -28.79 -0.73 -17.88
N SER A 490 -29.28 0.46 -17.57
CA SER A 490 -28.98 1.19 -16.34
C SER A 490 -29.48 0.41 -15.12
N ILE A 491 -30.72 -0.07 -15.16
CA ILE A 491 -31.35 -0.89 -14.12
C ILE A 491 -30.59 -2.21 -13.94
N ALA A 492 -30.19 -2.89 -15.02
CA ALA A 492 -29.40 -4.11 -14.92
C ALA A 492 -28.05 -3.88 -14.19
N MET A 493 -27.35 -2.78 -14.53
CA MET A 493 -26.10 -2.40 -13.88
C MET A 493 -26.29 -2.02 -12.39
N GLN A 494 -27.37 -1.29 -12.06
CA GLN A 494 -27.73 -0.97 -10.68
C GLN A 494 -28.01 -2.23 -9.85
N ARG A 495 -28.78 -3.19 -10.40
CA ARG A 495 -29.07 -4.47 -9.74
C ARG A 495 -27.81 -5.32 -9.56
N GLN A 496 -26.94 -5.41 -10.57
CA GLN A 496 -25.65 -6.07 -10.43
C GLN A 496 -24.79 -5.41 -9.34
N SER A 497 -24.72 -4.08 -9.31
CA SER A 497 -23.98 -3.35 -8.27
C SER A 497 -24.53 -3.57 -6.85
N ALA A 498 -25.86 -3.72 -6.69
CA ALA A 498 -26.44 -4.07 -5.39
C ALA A 498 -25.99 -5.48 -4.93
N CYS A 499 -25.93 -6.45 -5.85
CA CYS A 499 -25.35 -7.78 -5.56
C CYS A 499 -23.83 -7.71 -5.27
N ASP A 500 -23.07 -6.86 -5.99
CA ASP A 500 -21.65 -6.63 -5.73
C ASP A 500 -21.41 -6.02 -4.34
N GLN A 501 -22.24 -5.05 -3.91
CA GLN A 501 -22.20 -4.45 -2.57
C GLN A 501 -22.56 -5.46 -1.47
N MET A 502 -23.53 -6.36 -1.70
CA MET A 502 -23.84 -7.45 -0.78
C MET A 502 -22.68 -8.46 -0.62
N LEU A 503 -21.96 -8.78 -1.71
CA LEU A 503 -20.73 -9.58 -1.63
C LEU A 503 -19.58 -8.83 -0.95
N ALA A 504 -19.45 -7.51 -1.17
CA ALA A 504 -18.41 -6.69 -0.55
C ALA A 504 -18.53 -6.65 0.99
N LEU A 505 -19.75 -6.66 1.53
CA LEU A 505 -20.00 -6.82 2.97
C LEU A 505 -19.43 -8.15 3.50
N VAL A 506 -19.72 -9.27 2.82
CA VAL A 506 -19.23 -10.62 3.21
C VAL A 506 -17.71 -10.72 3.10
N ARG A 507 -17.08 -9.99 2.17
CA ARG A 507 -15.62 -9.93 1.99
C ARG A 507 -14.89 -9.03 2.99
N SER A 508 -15.55 -8.07 3.62
CA SER A 508 -14.85 -7.10 4.47
C SER A 508 -14.45 -7.72 5.81
N ARG A 509 -13.13 -7.87 6.02
CA ARG A 509 -12.53 -8.36 7.27
C ARG A 509 -12.67 -7.38 8.45
N LEU A 510 -13.23 -6.19 8.21
CA LEU A 510 -13.54 -5.20 9.25
C LEU A 510 -14.94 -5.39 9.83
N ILE A 511 -15.86 -6.00 9.08
CA ILE A 511 -17.22 -6.31 9.53
C ILE A 511 -17.19 -7.71 10.14
N LYS A 512 -17.66 -7.86 11.39
CA LYS A 512 -17.82 -9.19 11.97
C LYS A 512 -18.98 -9.91 11.28
N SER A 513 -18.70 -11.09 10.74
CA SER A 513 -19.67 -12.05 10.22
C SER A 513 -20.52 -12.66 11.35
N SER A 514 -21.46 -11.90 11.91
CA SER A 514 -22.56 -12.47 12.71
C SER A 514 -23.48 -13.28 11.79
N GLY A 515 -24.04 -14.36 12.34
CA GLY A 515 -24.72 -15.38 11.55
C GLY A 515 -25.96 -14.84 10.85
N ALA A 516 -26.69 -13.93 11.49
CA ALA A 516 -27.98 -13.46 10.99
C ALA A 516 -27.91 -12.72 9.65
N TRP A 517 -27.10 -11.65 9.53
CA TRP A 517 -27.06 -10.87 8.28
C TRP A 517 -26.36 -11.62 7.14
N VAL A 518 -25.36 -12.45 7.44
CA VAL A 518 -24.73 -13.34 6.45
C VAL A 518 -25.73 -14.37 5.93
N ARG A 519 -26.52 -14.98 6.83
CA ARG A 519 -27.63 -15.89 6.48
C ARG A 519 -28.68 -15.20 5.62
N ASP A 520 -29.00 -13.93 5.86
CA ASP A 520 -29.91 -13.14 5.01
C ASP A 520 -29.34 -12.90 3.60
N VAL A 521 -28.05 -12.59 3.46
CA VAL A 521 -27.37 -12.42 2.16
C VAL A 521 -27.37 -13.73 1.36
N LEU A 522 -26.95 -14.83 2.00
CA LEU A 522 -26.94 -16.15 1.36
C LEU A 522 -28.36 -16.60 0.99
N LEU A 523 -29.35 -16.39 1.87
CA LEU A 523 -30.75 -16.70 1.59
C LEU A 523 -31.30 -15.90 0.41
N PHE A 524 -30.94 -14.62 0.29
CA PHE A 524 -31.37 -13.78 -0.83
C PHE A 524 -30.83 -14.31 -2.17
N PHE A 525 -29.52 -14.56 -2.24
CA PHE A 525 -28.89 -15.05 -3.47
C PHE A 525 -29.35 -16.47 -3.84
N ALA A 526 -29.48 -17.38 -2.86
CA ALA A 526 -29.95 -18.74 -3.08
C ALA A 526 -31.42 -18.78 -3.52
N GLY A 527 -32.29 -18.01 -2.85
CA GLY A 527 -33.73 -17.99 -3.09
C GLY A 527 -34.16 -17.40 -4.43
N HIS A 528 -33.38 -16.49 -5.01
CA HIS A 528 -33.61 -15.93 -6.36
C HIS A 528 -32.70 -16.52 -7.45
N GLY A 529 -31.55 -17.09 -7.08
CA GLY A 529 -30.62 -17.72 -8.01
C GLY A 529 -31.05 -19.12 -8.45
N TYR A 530 -31.58 -19.93 -7.53
CA TYR A 530 -31.95 -21.33 -7.78
C TYR A 530 -33.45 -21.60 -7.84
N TYR A 531 -34.28 -20.69 -7.29
CA TYR A 531 -35.73 -20.81 -7.26
C TYR A 531 -36.41 -19.54 -7.81
N ALA A 532 -37.66 -19.67 -8.23
CA ALA A 532 -38.57 -18.55 -8.48
C ALA A 532 -39.62 -18.46 -7.37
N VAL A 533 -39.76 -17.27 -6.78
CA VAL A 533 -40.75 -16.96 -5.73
C VAL A 533 -42.11 -16.65 -6.38
N LYS A 534 -43.04 -17.61 -6.34
CA LYS A 534 -44.39 -17.54 -6.92
C LYS A 534 -45.37 -16.69 -6.11
N LYS A 535 -45.22 -16.73 -4.79
CA LYS A 535 -46.12 -16.14 -3.77
C LYS A 535 -45.26 -15.62 -2.63
N ASN A 536 -45.72 -14.59 -1.90
CA ASN A 536 -44.98 -14.09 -0.73
C ASN A 536 -44.95 -15.18 0.35
N PRO A 537 -43.76 -15.72 0.72
CA PRO A 537 -43.66 -16.90 1.56
C PRO A 537 -43.90 -16.60 3.05
N ALA A 538 -44.18 -17.64 3.84
CA ALA A 538 -44.29 -17.50 5.29
C ALA A 538 -42.95 -17.08 5.95
N ARG A 539 -42.98 -16.73 7.25
CA ARG A 539 -41.73 -16.59 8.03
C ARG A 539 -41.08 -17.97 8.18
N PRO A 540 -39.73 -18.07 8.13
CA PRO A 540 -38.75 -16.97 8.15
C PRO A 540 -38.55 -16.25 6.81
N TRP A 541 -38.85 -16.90 5.69
CA TRP A 541 -38.47 -16.47 4.33
C TRP A 541 -38.85 -15.02 3.99
N SER A 542 -40.04 -14.55 4.37
CA SER A 542 -40.54 -13.18 4.09
C SER A 542 -39.79 -12.04 4.78
N ALA A 543 -38.82 -12.31 5.67
CA ALA A 543 -37.87 -11.30 6.12
C ALA A 543 -36.89 -10.87 5.01
N VAL A 544 -36.59 -11.78 4.08
CA VAL A 544 -35.56 -11.63 3.04
C VAL A 544 -36.18 -11.61 1.63
N LEU A 545 -37.04 -12.59 1.34
CA LEU A 545 -37.58 -12.88 0.02
C LEU A 545 -38.99 -12.30 -0.15
N GLN A 546 -39.24 -11.70 -1.31
CA GLN A 546 -40.52 -11.16 -1.76
C GLN A 546 -40.77 -11.63 -3.19
N VAL A 547 -42.03 -11.67 -3.63
CA VAL A 547 -42.35 -11.88 -5.05
C VAL A 547 -41.78 -10.70 -5.85
N PRO A 548 -40.89 -10.95 -6.84
CA PRO A 548 -40.36 -9.87 -7.67
C PRO A 548 -41.40 -9.36 -8.66
N ASP A 549 -41.37 -8.06 -8.95
CA ASP A 549 -42.16 -7.46 -10.03
C ASP A 549 -41.85 -8.10 -11.39
N ALA A 550 -42.83 -8.07 -12.29
CA ALA A 550 -42.75 -8.74 -13.59
C ALA A 550 -41.55 -8.23 -14.41
N GLY A 551 -40.55 -9.08 -14.60
CA GLY A 551 -39.30 -8.76 -15.31
C GLY A 551 -38.15 -8.25 -14.45
N ALA A 552 -38.30 -8.15 -13.12
CA ALA A 552 -37.21 -7.69 -12.26
C ALA A 552 -36.01 -8.66 -12.20
N PHE A 553 -36.28 -9.98 -12.19
CA PHE A 553 -35.25 -11.03 -12.18
C PHE A 553 -35.19 -11.75 -13.54
N SER A 554 -34.41 -11.17 -14.46
CA SER A 554 -33.97 -11.83 -15.69
C SER A 554 -32.98 -12.96 -15.39
N ASN A 555 -32.76 -13.88 -16.35
CA ASN A 555 -31.80 -14.97 -16.17
C ASN A 555 -30.40 -14.45 -15.82
N ALA A 556 -29.89 -13.44 -16.54
CA ALA A 556 -28.60 -12.81 -16.24
C ALA A 556 -28.48 -12.27 -14.80
N LEU A 557 -29.57 -11.77 -14.18
CA LEU A 557 -29.52 -11.36 -12.77
C LEU A 557 -29.49 -12.57 -11.82
N ARG A 558 -30.09 -13.70 -12.21
CA ARG A 558 -30.01 -14.98 -11.48
C ARG A 558 -28.60 -15.57 -11.58
N ASP A 559 -27.97 -15.51 -12.75
CA ASP A 559 -26.56 -15.87 -12.95
C ASP A 559 -25.65 -15.04 -12.03
N VAL A 560 -25.86 -13.72 -11.95
CA VAL A 560 -25.19 -12.87 -10.96
C VAL A 560 -25.48 -13.32 -9.53
N CYS A 561 -26.75 -13.61 -9.16
CA CYS A 561 -27.06 -14.08 -7.80
C CYS A 561 -26.32 -15.38 -7.45
N ARG A 562 -26.29 -16.37 -8.33
CA ARG A 562 -25.58 -17.65 -8.10
C ARG A 562 -24.06 -17.46 -8.05
N SER A 563 -23.50 -16.70 -8.98
CA SER A 563 -22.08 -16.30 -8.98
C SER A 563 -21.68 -15.59 -7.68
N ARG A 564 -22.53 -14.69 -7.15
CA ARG A 564 -22.27 -14.00 -5.87
C ARG A 564 -22.49 -14.90 -4.65
N LEU A 565 -23.40 -15.88 -4.71
CA LEU A 565 -23.51 -16.92 -3.69
C LEU A 565 -22.24 -17.78 -3.60
N GLN A 566 -21.78 -18.31 -4.75
CA GLN A 566 -20.52 -19.05 -4.84
C GLN A 566 -19.34 -18.24 -4.30
N ALA A 567 -19.26 -16.96 -4.68
CA ALA A 567 -18.23 -16.06 -4.18
C ALA A 567 -18.32 -15.81 -2.67
N CYS A 568 -19.52 -15.70 -2.07
CA CYS A 568 -19.67 -15.63 -0.62
C CYS A 568 -19.18 -16.91 0.06
N LEU A 569 -19.58 -18.07 -0.46
CA LEU A 569 -19.20 -19.39 0.10
C LEU A 569 -17.70 -19.70 -0.06
N ALA A 570 -17.02 -19.12 -1.06
CA ALA A 570 -15.58 -19.23 -1.23
C ALA A 570 -14.77 -18.42 -0.20
N GLU A 571 -15.36 -17.37 0.40
CA GLU A 571 -14.72 -16.47 1.38
C GLU A 571 -15.07 -16.88 2.84
N LEU A 572 -16.25 -17.47 3.05
CA LEU A 572 -16.78 -17.88 4.36
C LEU A 572 -16.18 -19.20 4.88
N HIS A 573 -14.93 -19.13 5.34
CA HIS A 573 -14.16 -20.28 5.86
C HIS A 573 -14.54 -20.70 7.30
N GLU A 574 -15.05 -19.79 8.12
CA GLU A 574 -15.53 -20.09 9.47
C GLU A 574 -17.00 -20.56 9.44
N PRO A 575 -17.41 -21.53 10.27
CA PRO A 575 -18.79 -22.02 10.31
C PRO A 575 -19.78 -20.98 10.87
N ASP A 576 -21.08 -21.27 10.78
CA ASP A 576 -22.13 -20.44 11.37
C ASP A 576 -22.16 -20.48 12.91
N GLU A 577 -23.06 -19.70 13.52
CA GLU A 577 -23.26 -19.62 14.98
C GLU A 577 -23.73 -20.94 15.63
N HIS A 578 -24.01 -21.97 14.84
CA HIS A 578 -24.36 -23.33 15.28
C HIS A 578 -23.24 -24.34 15.01
N GLY A 579 -22.10 -23.89 14.47
CA GLY A 579 -20.95 -24.72 14.12
C GLY A 579 -21.07 -25.43 12.77
N LYS A 580 -22.03 -25.04 11.91
CA LYS A 580 -22.29 -25.70 10.62
C LYS A 580 -21.59 -24.96 9.46
N PRO A 581 -20.87 -25.65 8.56
CA PRO A 581 -20.27 -25.04 7.37
C PRO A 581 -21.33 -24.41 6.43
N TRP A 582 -21.03 -23.22 5.90
CA TRP A 582 -21.99 -22.43 5.12
C TRP A 582 -22.60 -23.12 3.88
N PRO A 583 -21.88 -23.92 3.07
CA PRO A 583 -22.50 -24.68 1.99
C PRO A 583 -23.60 -25.63 2.48
N LEU A 584 -23.43 -26.23 3.67
CA LEU A 584 -24.45 -27.07 4.30
C LEU A 584 -25.59 -26.26 4.92
N VAL A 585 -25.35 -25.01 5.34
CA VAL A 585 -26.40 -24.07 5.79
C VAL A 585 -27.27 -23.62 4.60
N VAL A 586 -26.66 -23.40 3.42
CA VAL A 586 -27.41 -23.12 2.18
C VAL A 586 -28.20 -24.35 1.73
N MET A 587 -27.64 -25.56 1.82
CA MET A 587 -28.40 -26.79 1.53
C MET A 587 -29.66 -26.94 2.40
N ASP A 588 -29.62 -26.61 3.70
CA ASP A 588 -30.81 -26.60 4.55
C ASP A 588 -31.88 -25.61 4.04
N MET A 589 -31.47 -24.45 3.49
CA MET A 589 -32.41 -23.49 2.90
C MET A 589 -33.08 -24.07 1.66
N LEU A 590 -32.32 -24.74 0.79
CA LEU A 590 -32.82 -25.29 -0.47
C LEU A 590 -33.64 -26.57 -0.29
N ASP A 591 -33.39 -27.36 0.74
CA ASP A 591 -34.29 -28.45 1.16
C ASP A 591 -35.63 -27.85 1.65
N GLY A 592 -35.59 -26.80 2.49
CA GLY A 592 -36.80 -26.11 2.95
C GLY A 592 -37.61 -25.39 1.86
N MET A 593 -36.98 -24.96 0.77
CA MET A 593 -37.65 -24.41 -0.43
C MET A 593 -38.20 -25.50 -1.36
N GLU A 594 -37.63 -26.70 -1.35
CA GLU A 594 -38.16 -27.86 -2.10
C GLU A 594 -39.45 -28.39 -1.46
N GLU A 595 -39.52 -28.40 -0.13
CA GLU A 595 -40.76 -28.76 0.60
C GLU A 595 -41.89 -27.75 0.34
N ASP A 596 -41.61 -26.44 0.29
CA ASP A 596 -42.60 -25.37 0.03
C ASP A 596 -42.84 -25.10 -1.47
N SER A 597 -43.27 -26.14 -2.19
CA SER A 597 -43.65 -26.07 -3.61
C SER A 597 -44.83 -25.14 -3.92
N GLU A 598 -45.55 -24.64 -2.91
CA GLU A 598 -46.60 -23.62 -3.07
C GLU A 598 -46.03 -22.22 -3.33
N HIS A 599 -44.94 -21.86 -2.65
CA HIS A 599 -44.33 -20.53 -2.75
C HIS A 599 -43.12 -20.52 -3.69
N PHE A 600 -42.42 -21.64 -3.87
CA PHE A 600 -41.21 -21.73 -4.70
C PHE A 600 -41.35 -22.70 -5.87
N SER A 601 -40.54 -22.52 -6.92
CA SER A 601 -40.24 -23.54 -7.94
C SER A 601 -38.77 -23.52 -8.29
N CYS A 602 -38.15 -24.70 -8.32
CA CYS A 602 -36.76 -24.88 -8.75
C CYS A 602 -36.59 -24.41 -10.20
N LEU A 603 -35.45 -23.79 -10.51
CA LEU A 603 -35.10 -23.30 -11.85
C LEU A 603 -34.18 -24.26 -12.63
N ALA A 604 -33.57 -25.24 -11.96
CA ALA A 604 -32.73 -26.25 -12.63
C ALA A 604 -33.57 -27.16 -13.54
N ASN A 605 -32.97 -27.68 -14.62
CA ASN A 605 -33.66 -28.58 -15.54
C ASN A 605 -33.95 -29.97 -14.92
N ALA A 606 -34.67 -30.84 -15.64
CA ALA A 606 -35.04 -32.17 -15.12
C ALA A 606 -33.85 -33.13 -14.90
N VAL A 607 -32.76 -32.99 -15.65
CA VAL A 607 -31.53 -33.80 -15.54
C VAL A 607 -30.74 -33.37 -14.31
N ALA A 608 -30.52 -32.06 -14.16
CA ALA A 608 -29.91 -31.44 -12.98
C ALA A 608 -30.71 -31.76 -11.71
N GLN A 609 -32.05 -31.70 -11.74
CA GLN A 609 -32.89 -32.07 -10.59
C GLN A 609 -32.68 -33.52 -10.14
N GLU A 610 -32.59 -34.49 -11.06
CA GLU A 610 -32.34 -35.90 -10.69
C GLU A 610 -30.92 -36.11 -10.13
N ARG A 611 -29.91 -35.40 -10.69
CA ARG A 611 -28.53 -35.40 -10.19
C ARG A 611 -28.43 -34.78 -8.79
N ILE A 612 -29.06 -33.63 -8.58
CA ILE A 612 -29.22 -32.98 -7.26
C ILE A 612 -29.90 -33.94 -6.26
N ARG A 613 -30.96 -34.66 -6.68
CA ARG A 613 -31.66 -35.63 -5.84
C ARG A 613 -30.77 -36.82 -5.44
N ARG A 614 -29.95 -37.35 -6.37
CA ARG A 614 -28.96 -38.41 -6.08
C ARG A 614 -27.89 -37.93 -5.09
N GLY A 615 -27.33 -36.74 -5.33
CA GLY A 615 -26.37 -36.10 -4.42
C GLY A 615 -26.94 -35.86 -3.02
N ARG A 616 -28.18 -35.34 -2.92
CA ARG A 616 -28.88 -35.11 -1.64
C ARG A 616 -29.07 -36.40 -0.82
N GLU A 617 -29.41 -37.53 -1.45
CA GLU A 617 -29.52 -38.81 -0.73
C GLU A 617 -28.16 -39.29 -0.21
N VAL A 618 -27.08 -39.21 -1.01
CA VAL A 618 -25.74 -39.61 -0.56
C VAL A 618 -25.22 -38.67 0.52
N LEU A 619 -25.44 -37.36 0.44
CA LEU A 619 -25.14 -36.41 1.52
C LEU A 619 -25.86 -36.81 2.82
N LYS A 620 -27.16 -37.17 2.73
CA LYS A 620 -27.93 -37.69 3.86
C LYS A 620 -27.42 -39.06 4.35
N GLN A 621 -26.72 -39.85 3.53
CA GLN A 621 -26.04 -41.10 3.97
C GLN A 621 -24.72 -40.81 4.70
N VAL A 622 -23.89 -39.88 4.20
CA VAL A 622 -22.65 -39.46 4.85
C VAL A 622 -22.93 -38.82 6.22
N GLN A 623 -23.96 -37.97 6.33
CA GLN A 623 -24.43 -37.41 7.61
C GLN A 623 -24.86 -38.52 8.60
N ARG A 624 -25.47 -39.59 8.10
CA ARG A 624 -25.80 -40.79 8.90
C ARG A 624 -24.55 -41.57 9.34
N VAL A 625 -23.38 -41.40 8.72
CA VAL A 625 -22.09 -41.94 9.18
C VAL A 625 -21.42 -40.99 10.16
N VAL A 626 -21.38 -39.68 9.88
CA VAL A 626 -20.87 -38.62 10.78
C VAL A 626 -21.45 -38.74 12.20
N LEU A 627 -22.76 -38.89 12.32
CA LEU A 627 -23.46 -39.07 13.60
C LEU A 627 -23.12 -40.37 14.37
N LYS A 628 -22.29 -41.26 13.80
CA LYS A 628 -21.87 -42.54 14.40
C LYS A 628 -20.35 -42.67 14.57
N GLU A 629 -19.57 -41.91 13.81
CA GLU A 629 -18.11 -41.92 13.88
C GLU A 629 -17.61 -41.28 15.19
N LYS A 630 -16.47 -41.75 15.67
CA LYS A 630 -15.81 -41.31 16.92
C LYS A 630 -14.32 -41.00 16.74
N ASN A 631 -13.73 -41.40 15.63
CA ASN A 631 -12.37 -41.03 15.27
C ASN A 631 -12.37 -39.63 14.66
N GLU A 632 -11.88 -38.65 15.43
CA GLU A 632 -11.79 -37.23 15.04
C GLU A 632 -11.22 -37.02 13.63
N ARG A 633 -10.21 -37.81 13.23
CA ARG A 633 -9.60 -37.70 11.89
C ARG A 633 -10.48 -38.20 10.74
N GLN A 634 -11.35 -39.18 11.00
CA GLN A 634 -12.35 -39.59 10.01
C GLN A 634 -13.54 -38.62 10.03
N LEU A 635 -13.86 -38.05 11.20
CA LEU A 635 -14.87 -37.01 11.32
C LEU A 635 -14.50 -35.76 10.52
N GLU A 636 -13.24 -35.29 10.59
CA GLU A 636 -12.72 -34.19 9.77
C GLU A 636 -12.85 -34.48 8.26
N LYS A 637 -12.46 -35.68 7.81
CA LYS A 637 -12.57 -36.11 6.41
C LYS A 637 -14.02 -36.16 5.93
N LEU A 638 -14.92 -36.73 6.73
CA LEU A 638 -16.34 -36.80 6.43
C LEU A 638 -16.94 -35.39 6.29
N HIS A 639 -16.65 -34.46 7.21
CA HIS A 639 -17.15 -33.08 7.13
C HIS A 639 -16.61 -32.35 5.89
N ALA A 640 -15.33 -32.54 5.54
CA ALA A 640 -14.77 -31.97 4.31
C ALA A 640 -15.47 -32.54 3.05
N PHE A 641 -15.75 -33.84 3.04
CA PHE A 641 -16.47 -34.49 1.94
C PHE A 641 -17.95 -34.05 1.86
N GLU A 642 -18.64 -33.87 2.98
CA GLU A 642 -19.99 -33.29 3.02
C GLU A 642 -20.02 -31.88 2.42
N VAL A 643 -19.02 -31.05 2.75
CA VAL A 643 -18.86 -29.71 2.16
C VAL A 643 -18.60 -29.78 0.66
N LEU A 644 -17.72 -30.68 0.19
CA LEU A 644 -17.47 -30.86 -1.24
C LEU A 644 -18.73 -31.26 -2.01
N LEU A 645 -19.43 -32.29 -1.52
CA LEU A 645 -20.65 -32.79 -2.15
C LEU A 645 -21.76 -31.74 -2.15
N ALA A 646 -21.93 -30.99 -1.06
CA ALA A 646 -22.85 -29.84 -1.02
C ALA A 646 -22.47 -28.77 -2.05
N SER A 647 -21.19 -28.40 -2.14
CA SER A 647 -20.71 -27.38 -3.08
C SER A 647 -20.89 -27.78 -4.55
N VAL A 648 -20.68 -29.05 -4.92
CA VAL A 648 -20.94 -29.53 -6.29
C VAL A 648 -22.44 -29.64 -6.57
N ILE A 649 -23.27 -30.03 -5.59
CA ILE A 649 -24.73 -29.93 -5.71
C ILE A 649 -25.18 -28.48 -5.98
N LEU A 650 -24.57 -27.49 -5.31
CA LEU A 650 -24.87 -26.06 -5.52
C LEU A 650 -24.49 -25.57 -6.93
N VAL A 651 -23.38 -26.04 -7.51
CA VAL A 651 -23.01 -25.75 -8.92
C VAL A 651 -23.93 -26.49 -9.90
N THR A 652 -24.38 -27.71 -9.56
CA THR A 652 -25.27 -28.52 -10.42
C THR A 652 -26.60 -27.80 -10.78
N PHE A 653 -27.06 -26.85 -9.97
CA PHE A 653 -28.24 -26.02 -10.29
C PHE A 653 -28.05 -25.06 -11.48
N GLU A 654 -26.82 -24.81 -11.93
CA GLU A 654 -26.52 -23.82 -12.98
C GLU A 654 -26.75 -24.37 -14.40
N ASP A 655 -26.71 -25.70 -14.58
CA ASP A 655 -26.94 -26.37 -15.87
C ASP A 655 -25.94 -25.96 -16.99
N THR A 656 -24.76 -25.46 -16.58
CA THR A 656 -23.69 -24.97 -17.47
C THR A 656 -22.48 -25.89 -17.47
N GLY A 657 -22.23 -26.54 -18.62
CA GLY A 657 -21.12 -27.50 -18.78
C GLY A 657 -21.32 -28.80 -18.00
N ASP A 658 -20.29 -29.63 -17.98
CA ASP A 658 -20.34 -31.01 -17.47
C ASP A 658 -20.27 -31.12 -15.93
N ALA A 659 -20.32 -30.00 -15.20
CA ALA A 659 -20.28 -29.97 -13.75
C ALA A 659 -21.37 -30.83 -13.06
N PRO A 660 -22.60 -30.97 -13.61
CA PRO A 660 -23.59 -31.94 -13.13
C PRO A 660 -23.15 -33.41 -13.18
N ASP A 661 -22.25 -33.80 -14.08
CA ASP A 661 -21.78 -35.19 -14.22
C ASP A 661 -20.85 -35.59 -13.06
N MET A 662 -20.13 -34.63 -12.46
CA MET A 662 -19.25 -34.86 -11.30
C MET A 662 -19.95 -35.34 -10.03
N ILE A 663 -21.30 -35.31 -9.99
CA ILE A 663 -22.08 -35.92 -8.91
C ILE A 663 -21.85 -37.44 -8.85
N ASP A 664 -21.72 -38.13 -9.98
CA ASP A 664 -21.61 -39.59 -10.01
C ASP A 664 -20.24 -40.10 -9.52
N PRO A 665 -19.08 -39.55 -9.98
CA PRO A 665 -17.77 -39.82 -9.37
C PRO A 665 -17.71 -39.52 -7.87
N LEU A 666 -18.36 -38.46 -7.39
CA LEU A 666 -18.47 -38.19 -5.95
C LEU A 666 -19.33 -39.24 -5.22
N VAL A 667 -20.44 -39.68 -5.81
CA VAL A 667 -21.29 -40.75 -5.24
C VAL A 667 -20.53 -42.06 -5.11
N ASP A 668 -19.68 -42.41 -6.07
CA ASP A 668 -18.90 -43.65 -6.04
C ASP A 668 -17.65 -43.53 -5.14
N THR A 669 -17.01 -42.36 -5.10
CA THR A 669 -15.98 -42.00 -4.09
C THR A 669 -16.52 -42.12 -2.66
N ALA A 670 -17.73 -41.61 -2.41
CA ALA A 670 -18.38 -41.72 -1.10
C ALA A 670 -18.64 -43.18 -0.71
N GLN A 671 -19.02 -44.02 -1.67
CA GLN A 671 -19.24 -45.44 -1.45
C GLN A 671 -17.95 -46.15 -1.02
N LEU A 672 -16.86 -45.98 -1.78
CA LEU A 672 -15.57 -46.63 -1.51
C LEU A 672 -14.90 -46.14 -0.22
N LEU A 673 -14.99 -44.85 0.09
CA LEU A 673 -14.33 -44.27 1.27
C LEU A 673 -15.09 -44.46 2.59
N PHE A 674 -16.44 -44.44 2.56
CA PHE A 674 -17.24 -44.26 3.79
C PHE A 674 -18.42 -45.22 3.97
N LEU A 675 -19.05 -45.70 2.90
CA LEU A 675 -20.32 -46.42 3.00
C LEU A 675 -20.18 -47.95 2.89
N ASP A 676 -19.28 -48.46 2.05
CA ASP A 676 -19.11 -49.90 1.90
C ASP A 676 -18.34 -50.50 3.08
N LYS A 677 -18.81 -51.65 3.56
CA LYS A 677 -18.25 -52.32 4.74
C LYS A 677 -17.31 -53.42 4.30
N PRO A 678 -16.14 -53.60 4.94
CA PRO A 678 -15.19 -54.65 4.57
C PRO A 678 -15.82 -56.05 4.71
N LYS A 679 -16.29 -56.57 3.58
CA LYS A 679 -16.92 -57.89 3.47
C LYS A 679 -15.83 -58.93 3.73
N LYS A 680 -15.90 -59.62 4.89
CA LYS A 680 -15.02 -60.74 5.24
C LYS A 680 -15.25 -61.93 4.29
N GLN A 681 -14.70 -61.86 3.08
CA GLN A 681 -14.68 -62.99 2.16
C GLN A 681 -13.84 -64.11 2.77
N LYS A 682 -14.45 -65.30 2.89
CA LYS A 682 -13.73 -66.50 3.36
C LYS A 682 -12.86 -67.01 2.22
N GLN A 683 -11.56 -67.14 2.45
CA GLN A 683 -10.67 -67.86 1.55
C GLN A 683 -11.26 -69.23 1.21
N LYS A 684 -11.31 -69.56 -0.08
CA LYS A 684 -11.58 -70.90 -0.57
C LYS A 684 -10.74 -71.12 -1.83
N HIS A 685 -9.87 -72.13 -1.80
CA HIS A 685 -9.23 -72.71 -2.99
C HIS A 685 -10.31 -73.02 -4.07
N LEU A 686 -10.06 -73.01 -5.38
CA LEU A 686 -8.87 -73.14 -6.25
C LEU A 686 -9.31 -72.72 -7.69
N PRO A 687 -8.51 -72.73 -8.79
CA PRO A 687 -7.05 -72.63 -9.00
C PRO A 687 -6.66 -71.29 -9.71
N LYS A 688 -5.40 -71.16 -10.13
CA LYS A 688 -4.92 -70.08 -11.01
C LYS A 688 -5.37 -70.28 -12.47
N THR A 689 -5.78 -69.20 -13.12
CA THR A 689 -5.55 -68.90 -14.54
C THR A 689 -4.97 -67.48 -14.64
N GLN A 690 -4.25 -67.18 -15.72
CA GLN A 690 -3.45 -65.96 -15.85
C GLN A 690 -4.20 -64.84 -16.59
N ASP A 691 -3.57 -63.66 -16.62
CA ASP A 691 -3.76 -62.58 -17.60
C ASP A 691 -5.08 -61.77 -17.54
N ALA A 692 -5.25 -61.06 -16.42
CA ALA A 692 -5.70 -59.66 -16.41
C ALA A 692 -5.37 -58.99 -15.05
N PRO A 693 -4.56 -57.92 -14.97
CA PRO A 693 -4.42 -57.13 -13.76
C PRO A 693 -5.63 -56.19 -13.59
N GLN A 694 -6.73 -56.72 -13.06
CA GLN A 694 -7.79 -55.86 -12.51
C GLN A 694 -7.26 -55.20 -11.24
N HIS A 695 -6.66 -54.02 -11.40
CA HIS A 695 -6.28 -53.16 -10.29
C HIS A 695 -7.59 -52.65 -9.65
N GLU A 696 -7.91 -53.09 -8.43
CA GLU A 696 -9.00 -52.49 -7.67
C GLU A 696 -8.60 -51.03 -7.40
N VAL A 697 -9.26 -50.08 -8.07
CA VAL A 697 -9.01 -48.64 -7.89
C VAL A 697 -9.38 -48.28 -6.45
N GLY A 698 -8.42 -47.78 -5.69
CA GLY A 698 -8.65 -47.39 -4.31
C GLY A 698 -9.48 -46.11 -4.21
N GLY A 699 -10.14 -45.93 -3.06
CA GLY A 699 -10.96 -44.75 -2.82
C GLY A 699 -10.17 -43.44 -2.70
N MET A 700 -8.84 -43.49 -2.58
CA MET A 700 -7.98 -42.30 -2.57
C MET A 700 -7.63 -41.87 -3.99
N GLU A 701 -7.38 -42.83 -4.88
CA GLU A 701 -7.12 -42.63 -6.30
C GLU A 701 -8.36 -42.06 -6.98
N LEU A 702 -9.54 -42.64 -6.76
CA LEU A 702 -10.81 -42.12 -7.28
C LEU A 702 -11.18 -40.74 -6.70
N LEU A 703 -10.84 -40.48 -5.43
CA LEU A 703 -11.00 -39.13 -4.86
C LEU A 703 -10.09 -38.13 -5.57
N THR A 704 -8.81 -38.47 -5.78
CA THR A 704 -7.87 -37.58 -6.49
C THR A 704 -8.35 -37.29 -7.92
N ASP A 705 -8.75 -38.32 -8.66
CA ASP A 705 -9.33 -38.22 -10.00
C ASP A 705 -10.57 -37.29 -10.02
N THR A 706 -11.47 -37.46 -9.05
CA THR A 706 -12.65 -36.60 -8.87
C THR A 706 -12.25 -35.15 -8.52
N LEU A 707 -11.20 -34.93 -7.73
CA LEU A 707 -10.69 -33.58 -7.41
C LEU A 707 -10.00 -32.93 -8.63
N VAL A 708 -9.33 -33.70 -9.49
CA VAL A 708 -8.74 -33.23 -10.75
C VAL A 708 -9.82 -32.75 -11.70
N GLY A 709 -10.84 -33.57 -11.97
CA GLY A 709 -11.99 -33.16 -12.79
C GLY A 709 -12.71 -31.92 -12.23
N LEU A 710 -12.84 -31.82 -10.90
CA LEU A 710 -13.38 -30.61 -10.25
C LEU A 710 -12.49 -29.35 -10.38
N LEU A 711 -11.21 -29.51 -10.76
CA LEU A 711 -10.31 -28.41 -11.10
C LEU A 711 -10.28 -28.10 -12.59
N GLU A 712 -10.74 -28.95 -13.50
CA GLU A 712 -10.85 -28.60 -14.92
C GLU A 712 -11.78 -27.39 -15.09
N PHE A 713 -12.95 -27.43 -14.44
CA PHE A 713 -13.93 -26.35 -14.44
C PHE A 713 -13.35 -24.98 -14.05
N SER A 714 -13.88 -23.93 -14.67
CA SER A 714 -13.51 -22.52 -14.47
C SER A 714 -14.11 -21.89 -13.18
N SER A 715 -14.50 -22.69 -12.19
CA SER A 715 -15.08 -22.20 -10.93
C SER A 715 -14.02 -21.97 -9.84
N ALA A 716 -13.82 -20.70 -9.48
CA ALA A 716 -13.00 -20.32 -8.33
C ALA A 716 -13.55 -20.85 -6.99
N PHE A 717 -14.87 -21.08 -6.89
CA PHE A 717 -15.50 -21.69 -5.72
C PHE A 717 -15.13 -23.17 -5.61
N LEU A 718 -15.23 -23.95 -6.71
CA LEU A 718 -14.79 -25.34 -6.71
C LEU A 718 -13.28 -25.47 -6.41
N ARG A 719 -12.42 -24.60 -6.98
CA ARG A 719 -10.98 -24.55 -6.63
C ARG A 719 -10.74 -24.34 -5.14
N SER A 720 -11.49 -23.44 -4.48
CA SER A 720 -11.41 -23.24 -3.03
C SER A 720 -11.84 -24.49 -2.25
N MET A 721 -12.97 -25.10 -2.63
CA MET A 721 -13.48 -26.31 -1.98
C MET A 721 -12.54 -27.52 -2.14
N VAL A 722 -12.02 -27.75 -3.35
CA VAL A 722 -11.02 -28.79 -3.64
C VAL A 722 -9.77 -28.62 -2.78
N GLY A 723 -9.24 -27.39 -2.67
CA GLY A 723 -8.11 -27.10 -1.79
C GLY A 723 -8.40 -27.38 -0.31
N GLN A 724 -9.57 -26.96 0.19
CA GLN A 724 -9.97 -27.22 1.59
C GLN A 724 -10.12 -28.73 1.88
N VAL A 725 -10.62 -29.51 0.91
CA VAL A 725 -10.71 -30.97 1.03
C VAL A 725 -9.33 -31.61 0.98
N PHE A 726 -8.51 -31.25 -0.01
CA PHE A 726 -7.19 -31.84 -0.21
C PHE A 726 -6.31 -31.71 1.04
N ALA A 727 -6.34 -30.57 1.74
CA ALA A 727 -5.68 -30.38 3.04
C ALA A 727 -6.10 -31.44 4.10
N LYS A 728 -7.39 -31.77 4.19
CA LYS A 728 -7.90 -32.79 5.14
C LYS A 728 -7.55 -34.22 4.75
N PHE A 729 -7.27 -34.47 3.47
CA PHE A 729 -6.90 -35.79 2.95
C PHE A 729 -5.40 -35.96 2.67
N SER A 730 -4.59 -34.89 2.76
CA SER A 730 -3.15 -34.88 2.41
C SER A 730 -2.35 -35.99 3.12
N ARG A 731 -2.66 -36.27 4.39
CA ARG A 731 -2.09 -37.39 5.19
C ARG A 731 -2.47 -38.81 4.73
N SER A 732 -3.22 -38.94 3.65
CA SER A 732 -3.71 -40.24 3.14
C SER A 732 -3.54 -40.40 1.63
N MET A 733 -2.87 -39.45 0.96
CA MET A 733 -2.43 -39.66 -0.41
C MET A 733 -1.45 -40.84 -0.47
N THR A 734 -1.71 -41.75 -1.40
CA THR A 734 -0.85 -42.90 -1.72
C THR A 734 0.29 -42.46 -2.64
N LYS A 735 1.15 -43.39 -3.07
CA LYS A 735 2.13 -43.10 -4.12
C LYS A 735 1.38 -42.85 -5.43
N GLU A 736 0.41 -43.70 -5.69
CA GLU A 736 -0.42 -43.78 -6.89
C GLU A 736 -1.29 -42.53 -7.07
N SER A 737 -1.86 -41.99 -5.98
CA SER A 737 -2.57 -40.69 -5.98
C SER A 737 -1.65 -39.49 -6.27
N LEU A 738 -0.37 -39.55 -5.91
CA LEU A 738 0.58 -38.45 -6.19
C LEU A 738 1.13 -38.56 -7.61
N ASP A 739 1.41 -39.77 -8.07
CA ASP A 739 1.86 -40.04 -9.43
C ASP A 739 0.76 -39.59 -10.44
N HIS A 740 -0.54 -39.85 -10.18
CA HIS A 740 -1.65 -39.28 -10.99
C HIS A 740 -1.59 -37.74 -11.08
N LEU A 741 -1.41 -37.02 -9.96
CA LEU A 741 -1.29 -35.55 -9.95
C LEU A 741 -0.03 -35.02 -10.67
N ILE A 742 0.98 -35.87 -10.90
CA ILE A 742 2.18 -35.55 -11.67
C ILE A 742 1.91 -35.78 -13.16
N ASP A 743 1.24 -36.88 -13.50
CA ASP A 743 0.87 -37.23 -14.88
C ASP A 743 -0.04 -36.15 -15.51
N GLN A 744 -0.91 -35.53 -14.71
CA GLN A 744 -1.77 -34.37 -15.08
C GLN A 744 -1.02 -33.07 -15.39
N LEU A 745 0.33 -33.10 -15.42
CA LEU A 745 1.19 -31.97 -15.79
C LEU A 745 1.92 -32.19 -17.12
N GLY A 746 1.50 -33.18 -17.93
CA GLY A 746 2.03 -33.46 -19.27
C GLY A 746 3.41 -34.12 -19.30
N MET A 747 3.98 -34.48 -18.16
CA MET A 747 5.37 -34.92 -17.99
C MET A 747 5.75 -36.26 -18.67
N ASN A 748 4.77 -37.02 -19.17
CA ASN A 748 4.95 -38.40 -19.63
C ASN A 748 4.75 -38.59 -21.13
N GLU A 749 4.48 -37.53 -21.91
CA GLU A 749 4.56 -37.64 -23.37
C GLU A 749 6.04 -37.79 -23.77
N PRO A 750 6.43 -38.86 -24.47
CA PRO A 750 7.81 -39.02 -24.88
C PRO A 750 8.15 -37.96 -25.93
N GLU A 751 9.21 -37.20 -25.69
CA GLU A 751 9.85 -36.33 -26.69
C GLU A 751 10.05 -37.15 -27.97
N LYS A 752 9.56 -36.64 -29.12
CA LYS A 752 9.87 -37.24 -30.41
C LYS A 752 11.35 -36.99 -30.68
N ASP A 753 12.10 -38.07 -30.83
CA ASP A 753 13.54 -38.11 -31.02
C ASP A 753 13.87 -37.75 -32.48
N ASP A 754 13.57 -36.51 -32.89
CA ASP A 754 13.86 -35.99 -34.22
C ASP A 754 15.35 -35.63 -34.33
N ASP A 755 16.13 -36.63 -34.77
CA ASP A 755 17.59 -36.64 -34.96
C ASP A 755 18.07 -35.59 -35.99
N VAL A 756 18.24 -34.34 -35.53
CA VAL A 756 18.88 -33.27 -36.30
C VAL A 756 20.36 -33.15 -35.89
N GLY A 757 21.24 -33.37 -36.87
CA GLY A 757 22.65 -33.65 -36.62
C GLY A 757 23.48 -32.49 -36.04
N HIS A 758 24.56 -32.86 -35.34
CA HIS A 758 25.65 -31.95 -35.00
C HIS A 758 26.26 -31.30 -36.25
N GLU A 759 26.08 -29.99 -36.41
CA GLU A 759 27.06 -29.15 -37.11
C GLU A 759 27.74 -28.19 -36.13
N HIS A 760 28.91 -27.69 -36.53
CA HIS A 760 29.91 -27.11 -35.65
C HIS A 760 30.22 -25.70 -36.15
N GLU A 761 29.62 -24.67 -35.57
CA GLU A 761 29.98 -23.29 -35.92
C GLU A 761 31.35 -22.95 -35.30
N GLU A 762 32.30 -22.61 -36.17
CA GLU A 762 33.61 -22.11 -35.78
C GLU A 762 33.55 -20.58 -35.64
N ALA A 763 34.22 -20.04 -34.62
CA ALA A 763 34.28 -18.60 -34.42
C ALA A 763 35.11 -17.91 -35.51
N MET A 764 34.64 -16.77 -36.00
CA MET A 764 35.51 -15.76 -36.59
C MET A 764 35.51 -14.50 -35.73
N GLU A 765 36.72 -13.99 -35.47
CA GLU A 765 36.98 -12.71 -34.82
C GLU A 765 37.09 -11.65 -35.93
N GLU A 766 36.37 -10.53 -35.83
CA GLU A 766 36.75 -9.29 -36.49
C GLU A 766 36.68 -8.15 -35.47
N ASP A 767 37.85 -7.58 -35.14
CA ASP A 767 37.98 -6.34 -34.36
C ASP A 767 37.84 -5.13 -35.30
N GLU A 768 36.98 -4.17 -34.97
CA GLU A 768 37.27 -2.75 -35.26
C GLU A 768 36.98 -1.90 -34.01
N GLU A 769 38.03 -1.37 -33.38
CA GLU A 769 37.93 -0.31 -32.38
C GLU A 769 37.69 1.04 -33.07
N VAL A 770 36.63 1.76 -32.69
CA VAL A 770 36.54 3.22 -32.83
C VAL A 770 36.05 3.78 -31.49
N ASP A 771 36.69 4.86 -31.04
CA ASP A 771 36.58 5.44 -29.69
C ASP A 771 35.94 6.84 -29.76
N GLU A 772 35.57 7.39 -28.59
CA GLU A 772 34.94 8.71 -28.37
C GLU A 772 33.48 8.83 -28.89
N GLU A 773 32.52 9.49 -28.22
CA GLU A 773 32.60 10.48 -27.12
C GLU A 773 31.37 10.36 -26.17
N ASP A 774 31.51 10.69 -24.87
CA ASP A 774 30.41 10.62 -23.88
C ASP A 774 29.43 11.83 -23.98
N GLU A 775 28.11 11.60 -23.95
CA GLU A 775 27.13 12.55 -23.40
C GLU A 775 26.16 11.82 -22.44
N GLU A 776 25.97 12.39 -21.24
CA GLU A 776 25.05 11.89 -20.19
C GLU A 776 23.62 12.41 -20.45
N ASP A 777 22.59 11.55 -20.38
CA ASP A 777 21.21 11.99 -20.11
C ASP A 777 20.38 10.89 -19.42
N GLU A 778 19.29 11.30 -18.74
CA GLU A 778 18.74 10.65 -17.54
C GLU A 778 17.80 9.42 -17.75
N GLU A 779 17.63 8.61 -16.68
CA GLU A 779 16.79 7.40 -16.61
C GLU A 779 15.27 7.70 -16.57
N GLU A 780 14.48 7.13 -17.50
CA GLU A 780 13.05 6.79 -17.24
C GLU A 780 12.75 5.38 -17.83
N GLU A 781 12.32 4.44 -16.98
CA GLU A 781 11.87 3.08 -17.37
C GLU A 781 10.38 3.11 -17.77
N GLU A 782 10.03 2.70 -19.00
CA GLU A 782 8.68 2.22 -19.36
C GLU A 782 8.77 0.75 -19.83
N ASP A 783 7.74 -0.05 -19.51
CA ASP A 783 7.77 -1.53 -19.54
C ASP A 783 8.23 -2.16 -20.89
N ASP A 784 9.12 -3.16 -20.82
CA ASP A 784 9.47 -4.04 -21.93
C ASP A 784 8.27 -4.92 -22.36
N GLU A 785 7.66 -4.64 -23.52
CA GLU A 785 6.84 -5.63 -24.23
C GLU A 785 7.78 -6.55 -25.05
N GLU A 786 8.11 -7.74 -24.51
CA GLU A 786 8.94 -8.76 -25.18
C GLU A 786 8.27 -9.27 -26.49
N GLU A 787 8.55 -8.63 -27.63
CA GLU A 787 8.27 -9.20 -28.95
C GLU A 787 9.21 -10.38 -29.23
N LEU A 788 8.70 -11.60 -29.03
CA LEU A 788 9.40 -12.83 -29.42
C LEU A 788 9.39 -12.98 -30.95
N GLU A 789 10.55 -12.75 -31.57
CA GLU A 789 10.90 -13.32 -32.87
C GLU A 789 11.11 -14.83 -32.71
N GLU A 790 10.49 -15.63 -33.59
CA GLU A 790 11.00 -16.97 -33.94
C GLU A 790 10.42 -17.39 -35.31
N GLU A 791 11.29 -17.90 -36.19
CA GLU A 791 10.93 -18.45 -37.50
C GLU A 791 10.56 -19.93 -37.35
N ASP A 792 9.48 -20.39 -37.98
CA ASP A 792 9.27 -21.83 -38.27
C ASP A 792 8.15 -22.04 -39.33
N GLU A 793 8.53 -22.21 -40.60
CA GLU A 793 7.60 -22.66 -41.65
C GLU A 793 7.54 -24.19 -41.72
N ALA A 794 6.69 -24.79 -40.87
CA ALA A 794 6.31 -26.19 -40.99
C ALA A 794 5.30 -26.38 -42.14
N ASP A 795 5.71 -27.09 -43.20
CA ASP A 795 4.88 -27.46 -44.36
C ASP A 795 3.82 -28.50 -43.96
N ASP A 796 2.56 -28.09 -43.88
CA ASP A 796 1.42 -28.90 -43.40
C ASP A 796 0.18 -28.74 -44.30
N ASP A 797 -0.58 -29.82 -44.48
CA ASP A 797 -1.50 -30.01 -45.62
C ASP A 797 -2.59 -28.91 -45.77
N VAL A 798 -2.73 -28.36 -47.00
CA VAL A 798 -3.59 -27.19 -47.28
C VAL A 798 -5.09 -27.45 -47.03
N ASP A 799 -5.60 -26.82 -45.97
CA ASP A 799 -6.96 -26.85 -45.46
C ASP A 799 -8.06 -26.79 -46.57
N PRO A 800 -8.96 -27.79 -46.68
CA PRO A 800 -10.03 -27.81 -47.68
C PRO A 800 -11.02 -26.63 -47.59
N VAL A 801 -11.22 -26.05 -46.40
CA VAL A 801 -12.09 -24.88 -46.22
C VAL A 801 -11.42 -23.62 -46.75
N LEU A 802 -10.08 -23.53 -46.60
CA LEU A 802 -9.29 -22.47 -47.20
C LEU A 802 -9.35 -22.55 -48.73
N ARG A 803 -9.13 -23.74 -49.32
CA ARG A 803 -9.32 -23.96 -50.77
C ARG A 803 -10.70 -23.51 -51.25
N SER A 804 -11.77 -23.91 -50.56
CA SER A 804 -13.13 -23.53 -50.94
C SER A 804 -13.37 -22.00 -50.92
N ARG A 805 -12.75 -21.26 -49.98
CA ARG A 805 -12.85 -19.80 -49.91
C ARG A 805 -11.99 -19.09 -50.96
N VAL A 806 -10.81 -19.62 -51.25
CA VAL A 806 -9.94 -19.11 -52.33
C VAL A 806 -10.62 -19.34 -53.68
N GLU A 807 -11.18 -20.51 -53.94
CA GLU A 807 -12.01 -20.76 -55.14
C GLU A 807 -13.21 -19.82 -55.23
N GLU A 808 -13.91 -19.55 -54.13
CA GLU A 808 -15.03 -18.61 -54.10
C GLU A 808 -14.58 -17.17 -54.42
N ALA A 809 -13.41 -16.75 -53.95
CA ALA A 809 -12.81 -15.45 -54.29
C ALA A 809 -12.41 -15.36 -55.78
N PHE A 810 -11.87 -16.43 -56.38
CA PHE A 810 -11.59 -16.50 -57.82
C PHE A 810 -12.87 -16.47 -58.66
N ARG A 811 -13.90 -17.25 -58.31
CA ARG A 811 -15.21 -17.23 -58.99
C ARG A 811 -15.90 -15.87 -58.88
N ALA A 812 -15.88 -15.25 -57.69
CA ALA A 812 -16.44 -13.91 -57.46
C ALA A 812 -15.72 -12.79 -58.22
N SER A 813 -14.51 -13.06 -58.73
CA SER A 813 -13.71 -12.12 -59.52
C SER A 813 -13.78 -12.38 -61.03
N GLY A 814 -14.50 -13.43 -61.47
CA GLY A 814 -14.89 -13.62 -62.88
C GLY A 814 -13.86 -14.30 -63.79
N LEU A 815 -12.85 -15.00 -63.25
CA LEU A 815 -11.81 -15.69 -64.03
C LEU A 815 -12.03 -17.21 -64.22
N ALA A 816 -13.18 -17.75 -63.78
CA ALA A 816 -13.58 -19.13 -64.05
C ALA A 816 -14.63 -19.16 -65.17
N ASP A 817 -14.23 -19.59 -66.37
CA ASP A 817 -15.13 -19.81 -67.51
C ASP A 817 -15.59 -21.28 -67.53
N ASP A 818 -16.90 -21.51 -67.41
CA ASP A 818 -17.51 -22.85 -67.39
C ASP A 818 -17.55 -23.44 -68.81
N ASN A 819 -16.52 -24.22 -69.18
CA ASN A 819 -16.47 -24.93 -70.47
C ASN A 819 -16.10 -26.43 -70.33
N ASP A 820 -16.89 -27.14 -69.53
CA ASP A 820 -16.94 -28.61 -69.48
C ASP A 820 -17.92 -29.15 -70.56
N ASP A 821 -17.48 -29.27 -71.82
CA ASP A 821 -18.12 -30.18 -72.79
C ASP A 821 -17.11 -30.76 -73.80
N ASP A 822 -17.47 -31.91 -74.38
CA ASP A 822 -16.55 -33.01 -74.65
C ASP A 822 -15.89 -33.04 -76.06
N ASN A 823 -14.66 -33.59 -76.13
CA ASN A 823 -13.97 -34.14 -77.31
C ASN A 823 -13.74 -33.26 -78.59
N ASN A 824 -12.47 -32.98 -78.94
CA ASN A 824 -11.72 -33.71 -80.01
C ASN A 824 -10.57 -32.92 -80.71
N ALA A 825 -9.34 -33.45 -80.63
CA ALA A 825 -8.18 -33.35 -81.55
C ALA A 825 -7.74 -32.03 -82.27
N SER A 826 -6.44 -31.74 -82.08
CA SER A 826 -5.45 -31.28 -83.08
C SER A 826 -5.20 -29.77 -83.35
N ASN A 827 -4.06 -29.32 -82.82
CA ASN A 827 -3.15 -28.26 -83.32
C ASN A 827 -3.57 -26.77 -83.39
N ASN A 828 -2.66 -25.96 -82.83
CA ASN A 828 -2.23 -24.62 -83.25
C ASN A 828 -3.14 -23.40 -83.08
N GLU A 829 -2.48 -22.29 -82.70
CA GLU A 829 -2.85 -20.88 -82.91
C GLU A 829 -4.13 -20.38 -82.18
N GLU A 830 -4.18 -19.19 -81.57
CA GLU A 830 -3.16 -18.23 -81.14
C GLU A 830 -3.80 -17.32 -80.05
N ASP A 831 -3.00 -16.52 -79.35
CA ASP A 831 -3.36 -15.44 -78.39
C ASP A 831 -4.84 -15.18 -78.03
N ASP A 832 -5.19 -15.41 -76.76
CA ASP A 832 -6.16 -14.54 -76.04
C ASP A 832 -5.84 -14.51 -74.52
N VAL A 833 -4.60 -14.12 -74.18
CA VAL A 833 -4.20 -13.89 -72.79
C VAL A 833 -4.85 -12.58 -72.34
N ALA A 834 -5.98 -12.67 -71.66
CA ALA A 834 -6.63 -11.51 -71.03
C ALA A 834 -5.65 -10.86 -70.05
N VAL A 835 -5.10 -9.71 -70.44
CA VAL A 835 -4.19 -8.92 -69.60
C VAL A 835 -4.98 -8.46 -68.38
N LEU A 836 -4.75 -9.10 -67.23
CA LEU A 836 -5.24 -8.57 -65.96
C LEU A 836 -4.62 -7.17 -65.78
N ASP A 837 -5.49 -6.21 -65.53
CA ASP A 837 -5.10 -4.87 -65.08
C ASP A 837 -4.36 -5.03 -63.74
N ASP A 838 -3.20 -4.39 -63.57
CA ASP A 838 -2.40 -4.48 -62.33
C ASP A 838 -3.28 -4.09 -61.12
N ASP A 839 -4.18 -3.13 -61.34
CA ASP A 839 -5.17 -2.62 -60.40
C ASP A 839 -6.22 -3.67 -60.00
N GLN A 840 -6.40 -4.76 -60.76
CA GLN A 840 -7.26 -5.90 -60.41
C GLN A 840 -6.47 -7.01 -59.70
N MET A 841 -5.21 -7.24 -60.09
CA MET A 841 -4.34 -8.22 -59.43
C MET A 841 -4.07 -7.82 -57.97
N ALA A 842 -3.72 -6.55 -57.73
CA ALA A 842 -3.55 -6.01 -56.38
C ALA A 842 -4.81 -6.19 -55.50
N LYS A 843 -6.02 -6.00 -56.06
CA LYS A 843 -7.29 -6.17 -55.32
C LYS A 843 -7.69 -7.64 -55.09
N LEU A 844 -7.03 -8.59 -55.75
CA LEU A 844 -7.09 -10.02 -55.44
C LEU A 844 -6.11 -10.35 -54.31
N ASP A 845 -4.87 -9.89 -54.41
CA ASP A 845 -3.84 -10.08 -53.37
C ASP A 845 -4.24 -9.43 -52.04
N ASP A 846 -4.80 -8.21 -52.03
CA ASP A 846 -5.36 -7.56 -50.83
C ASP A 846 -6.38 -8.45 -50.11
N LYS A 847 -7.29 -9.10 -50.87
CA LYS A 847 -8.33 -9.98 -50.32
C LYS A 847 -7.77 -11.32 -49.86
N LEU A 848 -6.82 -11.89 -50.59
CA LEU A 848 -6.14 -13.11 -50.19
C LEU A 848 -5.38 -12.86 -48.89
N ALA A 849 -4.61 -11.76 -48.81
CA ALA A 849 -3.92 -11.32 -47.61
C ALA A 849 -4.88 -11.10 -46.43
N GLU A 850 -6.04 -10.45 -46.62
CA GLU A 850 -7.06 -10.32 -45.57
C GLU A 850 -7.56 -11.69 -45.09
N ILE A 851 -7.85 -12.63 -46.00
CA ILE A 851 -8.32 -13.99 -45.67
C ILE A 851 -7.22 -14.77 -44.92
N PHE A 852 -5.97 -14.69 -45.36
CA PHE A 852 -4.82 -15.31 -44.68
C PHE A 852 -4.59 -14.70 -43.29
N GLN A 853 -4.57 -13.37 -43.16
CA GLN A 853 -4.42 -12.70 -41.86
C GLN A 853 -5.57 -13.04 -40.89
N GLN A 854 -6.82 -13.07 -41.36
CA GLN A 854 -7.95 -13.46 -40.52
C GLN A 854 -7.84 -14.93 -40.06
N HIS A 855 -7.45 -15.86 -40.94
CA HIS A 855 -7.33 -17.28 -40.63
C HIS A 855 -6.14 -17.60 -39.71
N THR A 856 -4.96 -17.03 -39.98
CA THR A 856 -3.76 -17.19 -39.15
C THR A 856 -3.96 -16.53 -37.79
N SER A 857 -4.55 -15.33 -37.72
CA SER A 857 -4.82 -14.68 -36.43
C SER A 857 -5.95 -15.36 -35.65
N SER A 858 -6.90 -16.05 -36.28
CA SER A 858 -7.89 -16.88 -35.55
C SER A 858 -7.26 -18.15 -35.00
N LYS A 859 -6.49 -18.91 -35.80
CA LYS A 859 -5.79 -20.12 -35.31
C LYS A 859 -4.75 -19.79 -34.24
N ARG A 860 -4.02 -18.65 -34.36
CA ARG A 860 -3.14 -18.13 -33.30
C ARG A 860 -3.91 -17.84 -32.01
N LYS A 861 -5.02 -17.10 -32.06
CA LYS A 861 -5.85 -16.79 -30.86
C LYS A 861 -6.46 -18.03 -30.22
N GLU A 862 -6.78 -19.06 -30.99
CA GLU A 862 -7.28 -20.35 -30.50
C GLU A 862 -6.17 -21.14 -29.78
N ARG A 863 -4.96 -21.26 -30.38
CA ARG A 863 -3.78 -21.85 -29.74
C ARG A 863 -3.38 -21.10 -28.46
N GLU A 864 -3.37 -19.77 -28.51
CA GLU A 864 -3.09 -18.88 -27.38
C GLU A 864 -4.13 -18.96 -26.25
N ALA A 865 -5.39 -19.28 -26.55
CA ALA A 865 -6.42 -19.50 -25.54
C ALA A 865 -6.24 -20.87 -24.89
N LEU A 866 -6.05 -21.92 -25.69
CA LEU A 866 -5.80 -23.27 -25.22
C LEU A 866 -4.56 -23.35 -24.32
N GLN A 867 -3.45 -22.74 -24.72
CA GLN A 867 -2.21 -22.71 -23.93
C GLN A 867 -2.40 -21.95 -22.59
N ARG A 868 -3.20 -20.87 -22.58
CA ARG A 868 -3.55 -20.15 -21.34
C ARG A 868 -4.44 -21.00 -20.41
N ASP A 869 -5.44 -21.70 -20.92
CA ASP A 869 -6.30 -22.56 -20.09
C ASP A 869 -5.56 -23.80 -19.56
N THR A 870 -4.69 -24.43 -20.37
CA THR A 870 -3.77 -25.49 -19.93
C THR A 870 -2.81 -24.99 -18.85
N ALA A 871 -2.20 -23.80 -19.03
CA ALA A 871 -1.35 -23.20 -18.01
C ALA A 871 -2.11 -22.85 -16.72
N LEU A 872 -3.37 -22.41 -16.82
CA LEU A 872 -4.25 -22.20 -15.66
C LEU A 872 -4.57 -23.52 -14.95
N PHE A 873 -4.81 -24.62 -15.68
CA PHE A 873 -5.05 -25.94 -15.11
C PHE A 873 -3.80 -26.51 -14.42
N HIS A 874 -2.64 -26.51 -15.07
CA HIS A 874 -1.37 -26.90 -14.45
C HIS A 874 -1.09 -26.09 -13.16
N ASN A 875 -1.40 -24.79 -13.13
CA ASN A 875 -1.30 -23.98 -11.91
C ASN A 875 -2.31 -24.39 -10.81
N LYS A 876 -3.50 -24.93 -11.13
CA LYS A 876 -4.44 -25.51 -10.14
C LYS A 876 -3.86 -26.78 -9.51
N ILE A 877 -3.24 -27.65 -10.32
CA ILE A 877 -2.59 -28.88 -9.86
C ILE A 877 -1.33 -28.56 -9.01
N LEU A 878 -0.50 -27.61 -9.44
CA LEU A 878 0.67 -27.14 -8.68
C LEU A 878 0.30 -26.57 -7.30
N ASP A 879 -0.88 -25.96 -7.12
CA ASP A 879 -1.34 -25.53 -5.79
C ASP A 879 -1.65 -26.71 -4.85
N LEU A 880 -2.13 -27.85 -5.37
CA LEU A 880 -2.28 -29.08 -4.58
C LEU A 880 -0.91 -29.64 -4.19
N LEU A 881 0.07 -29.63 -5.10
CA LEU A 881 1.43 -30.07 -4.81
C LEU A 881 2.15 -29.14 -3.83
N ASP A 882 1.96 -27.82 -3.91
CA ASP A 882 2.42 -26.84 -2.90
C ASP A 882 1.83 -27.13 -1.52
N MET A 883 0.52 -27.43 -1.48
CA MET A 883 -0.19 -27.78 -0.25
C MET A 883 0.31 -29.10 0.34
N TYR A 884 0.52 -30.14 -0.47
CA TYR A 884 1.09 -31.41 -0.04
C TYR A 884 2.51 -31.24 0.51
N ALA A 885 3.38 -30.56 -0.25
CA ALA A 885 4.76 -30.30 0.14
C ALA A 885 4.86 -29.50 1.45
N LYS A 886 3.93 -28.57 1.68
CA LYS A 886 3.81 -27.76 2.90
C LYS A 886 3.32 -28.59 4.11
N GLU A 887 2.25 -29.36 3.96
CA GLU A 887 1.64 -30.10 5.07
C GLU A 887 2.33 -31.42 5.42
N GLN A 888 2.90 -32.10 4.41
CA GLN A 888 3.54 -33.41 4.54
C GLN A 888 5.06 -33.38 4.38
N SER A 889 5.72 -32.23 4.54
CA SER A 889 7.19 -32.05 4.41
C SER A 889 8.06 -33.08 5.16
N GLY A 890 7.55 -33.72 6.21
CA GLY A 890 8.21 -34.82 6.93
C GLY A 890 8.01 -36.24 6.36
N ASN A 891 7.24 -36.42 5.28
CA ASN A 891 6.92 -37.69 4.63
C ASN A 891 7.91 -38.01 3.50
N ALA A 892 8.35 -39.26 3.38
CA ALA A 892 9.21 -39.74 2.28
C ALA A 892 8.60 -39.48 0.88
N LEU A 893 7.27 -39.59 0.72
CA LEU A 893 6.59 -39.39 -0.57
C LEU A 893 6.80 -37.98 -1.18
N VAL A 894 7.12 -36.97 -0.36
CA VAL A 894 7.44 -35.61 -0.85
C VAL A 894 8.65 -35.59 -1.79
N LEU A 895 9.54 -36.58 -1.70
CA LEU A 895 10.69 -36.70 -2.61
C LEU A 895 10.26 -36.94 -4.07
N ARG A 896 9.14 -37.64 -4.31
CA ARG A 896 8.63 -37.94 -5.66
C ARG A 896 8.25 -36.68 -6.44
N LEU A 897 7.97 -35.58 -5.75
CA LEU A 897 7.66 -34.29 -6.38
C LEU A 897 8.90 -33.59 -6.95
N ILE A 898 10.12 -33.96 -6.54
CA ILE A 898 11.32 -33.17 -6.84
C ILE A 898 11.71 -33.29 -8.32
N ALA A 899 11.78 -34.50 -8.87
CA ALA A 899 12.19 -34.70 -10.27
C ALA A 899 11.19 -34.10 -11.29
N PRO A 900 9.87 -34.30 -11.17
CA PRO A 900 8.90 -33.69 -12.09
C PRO A 900 8.83 -32.17 -11.97
N LEU A 901 8.84 -31.61 -10.75
CA LEU A 901 8.90 -30.14 -10.58
C LEU A 901 10.21 -29.55 -11.12
N LEU A 902 11.31 -30.31 -11.14
CA LEU A 902 12.58 -29.88 -11.75
C LEU A 902 12.52 -29.94 -13.29
N ALA A 903 11.79 -30.91 -13.87
CA ALA A 903 11.55 -30.98 -15.31
C ALA A 903 10.61 -29.85 -15.78
N LEU A 904 9.49 -29.61 -15.09
CA LEU A 904 8.63 -28.44 -15.35
C LEU A 904 9.40 -27.13 -15.21
N ALA A 905 10.30 -27.01 -14.22
CA ALA A 905 11.16 -25.84 -14.08
C ALA A 905 12.18 -25.65 -15.22
N ARG A 906 12.46 -26.69 -16.03
CA ARG A 906 13.28 -26.59 -17.25
C ARG A 906 12.49 -26.21 -18.51
N GLY A 907 11.15 -26.20 -18.45
CA GLY A 907 10.31 -26.12 -19.65
C GLY A 907 10.21 -27.45 -20.41
N SER A 908 10.29 -28.59 -19.73
CA SER A 908 9.94 -29.88 -20.37
C SER A 908 8.42 -29.98 -20.58
N GLY A 909 8.00 -30.26 -21.81
CA GLY A 909 6.60 -30.18 -22.30
C GLY A 909 6.22 -28.78 -22.79
N ASP A 910 5.13 -28.64 -23.56
CA ASP A 910 4.55 -27.34 -23.98
C ASP A 910 3.94 -26.63 -22.75
N VAL A 911 4.81 -25.99 -21.98
CA VAL A 911 4.56 -25.53 -20.61
C VAL A 911 4.98 -24.07 -20.49
N SER A 912 3.98 -23.18 -20.41
CA SER A 912 4.17 -21.75 -20.22
C SER A 912 5.19 -21.41 -19.12
N GLN A 913 6.04 -20.42 -19.38
CA GLN A 913 7.05 -19.86 -18.47
C GLN A 913 6.49 -19.55 -17.06
N GLN A 914 5.20 -19.21 -16.94
CA GLN A 914 4.53 -19.01 -15.64
C GLN A 914 4.47 -20.30 -14.80
N VAL A 915 4.19 -21.45 -15.42
CA VAL A 915 4.13 -22.78 -14.79
C VAL A 915 5.54 -23.22 -14.39
N ALA A 916 6.54 -23.06 -15.26
CA ALA A 916 7.95 -23.33 -14.95
C ALA A 916 8.46 -22.49 -13.76
N THR A 917 8.09 -21.20 -13.74
CA THR A 917 8.36 -20.29 -12.62
C THR A 917 7.65 -20.74 -11.33
N ARG A 918 6.38 -21.16 -11.40
CA ARG A 918 5.62 -21.68 -10.26
C ARG A 918 6.23 -22.95 -9.69
N ALA A 919 6.60 -23.91 -10.54
CA ALA A 919 7.29 -25.13 -10.16
C ALA A 919 8.61 -24.81 -9.46
N SER A 920 9.45 -23.96 -10.06
CA SER A 920 10.68 -23.42 -9.47
C SER A 920 10.46 -22.80 -8.07
N GLN A 921 9.40 -22.02 -7.87
CA GLN A 921 9.09 -21.43 -6.57
C GLN A 921 8.75 -22.49 -5.51
N ILE A 922 7.89 -23.46 -5.83
CA ILE A 922 7.52 -24.55 -4.91
C ILE A 922 8.77 -25.35 -4.51
N LEU A 923 9.59 -25.70 -5.50
CA LEU A 923 10.82 -26.48 -5.33
C LEU A 923 11.82 -25.75 -4.42
N ARG A 924 12.10 -24.46 -4.69
CA ARG A 924 13.01 -23.65 -3.85
C ARG A 924 12.45 -23.36 -2.46
N GLN A 925 11.14 -23.09 -2.32
CA GLN A 925 10.56 -22.58 -1.06
C GLN A 925 10.04 -23.67 -0.12
N ARG A 926 9.35 -24.70 -0.63
CA ARG A 926 8.82 -25.80 0.19
C ARG A 926 9.84 -26.91 0.40
N LEU A 927 10.46 -27.37 -0.69
CA LEU A 927 11.29 -28.58 -0.66
C LEU A 927 12.71 -28.26 -0.18
N CYS A 928 13.49 -27.52 -0.97
CA CYS A 928 14.91 -27.26 -0.68
C CYS A 928 15.16 -26.46 0.62
N LYS A 929 14.22 -25.58 0.99
CA LYS A 929 14.30 -24.73 2.20
C LYS A 929 13.54 -25.29 3.41
N SER A 930 13.03 -26.52 3.35
CA SER A 930 12.31 -27.12 4.48
C SER A 930 13.15 -27.22 5.75
N LYS A 931 12.51 -26.95 6.89
CA LYS A 931 13.05 -27.23 8.24
C LYS A 931 12.88 -28.71 8.62
N GLU A 932 11.85 -29.37 8.12
CA GLU A 932 11.62 -30.80 8.33
C GLU A 932 12.20 -31.59 7.16
N LEU A 933 13.05 -32.57 7.48
CA LEU A 933 13.55 -33.53 6.51
C LEU A 933 12.61 -34.74 6.42
N PRO A 934 12.29 -35.22 5.20
CA PRO A 934 11.52 -36.43 4.96
C PRO A 934 11.97 -37.62 5.82
N ARG A 935 11.01 -38.47 6.19
CA ARG A 935 11.18 -39.64 7.04
C ARG A 935 10.32 -40.79 6.51
N GLY A 936 10.86 -41.99 6.52
CA GLY A 936 10.20 -43.20 6.06
C GLY A 936 11.23 -44.18 5.50
N GLU A 937 10.73 -45.20 4.81
CA GLU A 937 11.53 -45.95 3.86
C GLU A 937 11.78 -45.06 2.63
N ILE A 938 13.00 -45.04 2.12
CA ILE A 938 13.40 -44.33 0.91
C ILE A 938 14.08 -45.34 -0.01
N ASP A 939 13.84 -45.24 -1.31
CA ASP A 939 14.65 -45.95 -2.29
C ASP A 939 15.98 -45.17 -2.46
N VAL A 940 17.07 -45.80 -2.04
CA VAL A 940 18.40 -45.17 -2.06
C VAL A 940 18.97 -45.11 -3.48
N ASP A 941 18.67 -46.13 -4.30
CA ASP A 941 19.18 -46.23 -5.67
C ASP A 941 18.39 -45.28 -6.60
N GLU A 942 17.07 -45.16 -6.41
CA GLU A 942 16.23 -44.13 -7.06
C GLU A 942 16.75 -42.72 -6.75
N LEU A 943 17.05 -42.43 -5.48
CA LEU A 943 17.49 -41.10 -5.02
C LEU A 943 18.94 -40.77 -5.45
N VAL A 944 19.83 -41.75 -5.56
CA VAL A 944 21.19 -41.57 -6.11
C VAL A 944 21.14 -41.38 -7.64
N ARG A 945 20.22 -42.05 -8.35
CA ARG A 945 19.95 -41.80 -9.78
C ARG A 945 19.45 -40.37 -10.01
N GLU A 946 18.51 -39.89 -9.20
CA GLU A 946 18.00 -38.50 -9.29
C GLU A 946 19.06 -37.44 -8.94
N LEU A 947 19.89 -37.71 -7.92
CA LEU A 947 21.06 -36.88 -7.63
C LEU A 947 22.04 -36.86 -8.82
N SER A 948 22.25 -38.00 -9.49
CA SER A 948 23.12 -38.10 -10.67
C SER A 948 22.59 -37.25 -11.83
N ALA A 949 21.30 -37.32 -12.14
CA ALA A 949 20.65 -36.49 -13.17
C ALA A 949 20.69 -34.99 -12.82
N THR A 950 20.50 -34.64 -11.54
CA THR A 950 20.66 -33.25 -11.06
C THR A 950 22.09 -32.74 -11.29
N HIS A 951 23.10 -33.60 -11.11
CA HIS A 951 24.50 -33.32 -11.39
C HIS A 951 24.89 -33.42 -12.87
N GLU A 952 24.03 -33.95 -13.74
CA GLU A 952 24.10 -33.83 -15.20
C GLU A 952 23.68 -32.43 -15.62
N LEU A 953 22.49 -31.99 -15.17
CA LEU A 953 21.97 -30.64 -15.41
C LEU A 953 22.95 -29.56 -14.95
N ALA A 954 23.59 -29.73 -13.78
CA ALA A 954 24.61 -28.80 -13.28
C ALA A 954 25.96 -28.82 -14.05
N ARG A 955 26.16 -29.76 -14.98
CA ARG A 955 27.32 -29.84 -15.91
C ARG A 955 27.00 -29.41 -17.34
N THR A 956 25.72 -29.26 -17.69
CA THR A 956 25.26 -28.90 -19.04
C THR A 956 24.56 -27.54 -19.10
N SER A 957 23.82 -27.15 -18.07
CA SER A 957 23.12 -25.86 -18.04
C SER A 957 24.08 -24.69 -17.86
N HIS A 958 23.98 -23.72 -18.75
CA HIS A 958 24.69 -22.44 -18.67
C HIS A 958 23.88 -21.33 -17.96
N ASP A 959 22.56 -21.51 -17.78
CA ASP A 959 21.74 -20.56 -17.04
C ASP A 959 22.12 -20.51 -15.55
N ALA A 960 22.32 -19.28 -15.07
CA ALA A 960 22.53 -18.96 -13.67
C ALA A 960 21.40 -19.45 -12.76
N THR A 961 20.14 -19.28 -13.16
CA THR A 961 19.00 -19.54 -12.28
C THR A 961 18.79 -21.04 -12.08
N MET A 962 18.91 -21.83 -13.14
CA MET A 962 18.76 -23.29 -13.14
C MET A 962 19.98 -24.00 -12.58
N ALA A 963 21.19 -23.48 -12.76
CA ALA A 963 22.36 -23.95 -12.01
C ALA A 963 22.15 -23.79 -10.48
N ASP A 964 21.62 -22.65 -10.04
CA ASP A 964 21.32 -22.40 -8.63
C ASP A 964 20.08 -23.17 -8.13
N LEU A 965 19.19 -23.63 -9.02
CA LEU A 965 18.10 -24.56 -8.68
C LEU A 965 18.65 -25.99 -8.47
N ALA A 966 19.41 -26.49 -9.44
CA ALA A 966 20.06 -27.81 -9.38
C ALA A 966 20.98 -27.92 -8.15
N ALA A 967 21.69 -26.84 -7.79
CA ALA A 967 22.48 -26.78 -6.56
C ALA A 967 21.63 -26.94 -5.29
N ALA A 968 20.43 -26.34 -5.24
CA ALA A 968 19.51 -26.47 -4.12
C ALA A 968 18.89 -27.89 -4.03
N VAL A 969 18.62 -28.53 -5.17
CA VAL A 969 18.12 -29.90 -5.26
C VAL A 969 19.18 -30.91 -4.83
N SER A 970 20.39 -30.82 -5.40
CA SER A 970 21.55 -31.62 -4.98
C SER A 970 21.82 -31.50 -3.48
N HIS A 971 21.74 -30.28 -2.94
CA HIS A 971 21.87 -30.07 -1.49
C HIS A 971 20.81 -30.83 -0.68
N LEU A 972 19.55 -30.85 -1.13
CA LEU A 972 18.44 -31.56 -0.47
C LEU A 972 18.62 -33.09 -0.53
N TYR A 973 18.86 -33.67 -1.72
CA TYR A 973 19.09 -35.11 -1.87
C TYR A 973 20.28 -35.58 -1.04
N THR A 974 21.40 -34.85 -1.08
CA THR A 974 22.58 -35.15 -0.25
C THR A 974 22.24 -35.10 1.24
N LYS A 975 21.39 -34.18 1.68
CA LYS A 975 20.92 -34.05 3.09
C LYS A 975 20.18 -35.29 3.57
N VAL A 976 19.37 -35.87 2.69
CA VAL A 976 18.56 -37.07 2.98
C VAL A 976 19.45 -38.31 2.98
N LEU A 977 20.30 -38.48 1.96
CA LEU A 977 21.22 -39.61 1.83
C LEU A 977 22.21 -39.69 3.00
N VAL A 978 22.88 -38.58 3.35
CA VAL A 978 23.77 -38.50 4.52
C VAL A 978 23.04 -38.85 5.82
N ARG A 979 21.80 -38.34 6.01
CA ARG A 979 20.98 -38.66 7.19
C ARG A 979 20.61 -40.15 7.28
N HIS A 980 20.49 -40.83 6.16
CA HIS A 980 20.25 -42.28 6.07
C HIS A 980 21.55 -43.10 6.04
N LEU A 981 22.70 -42.47 6.34
CA LEU A 981 24.04 -43.07 6.38
C LEU A 981 24.52 -43.61 5.01
N GLN A 982 24.01 -43.06 3.91
CA GLN A 982 24.34 -43.43 2.53
C GLN A 982 25.25 -42.39 1.90
N ILE A 983 26.56 -42.50 2.17
CA ILE A 983 27.56 -41.51 1.74
C ILE A 983 28.23 -41.84 0.40
N ASP A 984 28.36 -43.13 0.05
CA ASP A 984 29.17 -43.57 -1.10
C ASP A 984 28.58 -43.15 -2.46
N GLY A 985 27.25 -43.14 -2.58
CA GLY A 985 26.52 -42.60 -3.74
C GLY A 985 26.85 -41.12 -3.97
N PRO A 986 26.52 -40.22 -3.01
CA PRO A 986 26.90 -38.81 -3.06
C PRO A 986 28.39 -38.56 -3.34
N VAL A 987 29.31 -39.28 -2.68
CA VAL A 987 30.76 -39.16 -2.94
C VAL A 987 31.11 -39.50 -4.38
N THR A 988 30.49 -40.54 -4.95
CA THR A 988 30.71 -40.95 -6.35
C THR A 988 30.19 -39.90 -7.33
N VAL A 989 28.98 -39.37 -7.13
CA VAL A 989 28.39 -38.34 -7.99
C VAL A 989 29.17 -37.02 -7.92
N PHE A 990 29.49 -36.53 -6.72
CA PHE A 990 30.30 -35.31 -6.56
C PHE A 990 31.73 -35.49 -7.10
N LYS A 991 32.31 -36.70 -7.04
CA LYS A 991 33.61 -36.98 -7.67
C LYS A 991 33.53 -36.82 -9.19
N HIS A 992 32.48 -37.32 -9.83
CA HIS A 992 32.30 -37.16 -11.28
C HIS A 992 32.15 -35.67 -11.67
N THR A 993 31.35 -34.89 -10.94
CA THR A 993 31.23 -33.43 -11.14
C THR A 993 32.54 -32.69 -10.88
N LEU A 994 33.34 -33.11 -9.90
CA LEU A 994 34.66 -32.55 -9.64
C LEU A 994 35.64 -32.85 -10.80
N GLN A 995 35.57 -34.04 -11.41
CA GLN A 995 36.40 -34.39 -12.57
C GLN A 995 36.04 -33.53 -13.79
N ASP A 996 34.76 -33.35 -14.12
CA ASP A 996 34.32 -32.42 -15.18
C ASP A 996 34.83 -30.98 -14.91
N PHE A 997 34.64 -30.48 -13.68
CA PHE A 997 35.14 -29.17 -13.26
C PHE A 997 36.66 -29.02 -13.37
N LEU A 998 37.45 -30.09 -13.20
CA LEU A 998 38.91 -30.06 -13.33
C LEU A 998 39.37 -30.18 -14.79
N GLU A 999 38.78 -31.10 -15.55
CA GLU A 999 39.33 -31.63 -16.81
C GLU A 999 38.69 -31.01 -18.07
N ARG A 1000 37.39 -30.64 -18.05
CA ARG A 1000 36.66 -30.15 -19.24
C ARG A 1000 36.93 -28.66 -19.52
N LYS A 1001 37.67 -28.32 -20.59
CA LYS A 1001 38.16 -26.95 -20.94
C LYS A 1001 37.22 -25.78 -20.58
N SER A 1002 35.93 -25.89 -20.92
CA SER A 1002 34.85 -25.03 -20.42
C SER A 1002 33.79 -25.91 -19.77
N SER A 1003 33.46 -25.63 -18.51
CA SER A 1003 32.49 -26.35 -17.68
C SER A 1003 31.68 -25.30 -16.92
N PRO A 1004 30.34 -25.36 -16.91
CA PRO A 1004 29.49 -24.38 -16.22
C PRO A 1004 29.51 -24.56 -14.70
N VAL A 1005 30.10 -25.64 -14.18
CA VAL A 1005 30.13 -25.96 -12.74
C VAL A 1005 30.83 -24.84 -11.94
N ARG A 1006 30.01 -24.04 -11.23
CA ARG A 1006 30.49 -22.97 -10.35
C ARG A 1006 31.31 -23.56 -9.18
N PRO A 1007 32.53 -23.08 -8.87
CA PRO A 1007 33.32 -23.56 -7.73
C PRO A 1007 32.59 -23.47 -6.38
N ALA A 1008 31.67 -22.50 -6.25
CA ALA A 1008 30.80 -22.30 -5.10
C ALA A 1008 29.96 -23.54 -4.75
N PHE A 1009 29.45 -24.27 -5.75
CA PHE A 1009 28.59 -25.44 -5.56
C PHE A 1009 29.31 -26.56 -4.81
N ILE A 1010 30.50 -26.95 -5.29
CA ILE A 1010 31.30 -28.03 -4.68
C ILE A 1010 31.82 -27.61 -3.30
N ILE A 1011 32.34 -26.38 -3.14
CA ILE A 1011 32.89 -25.94 -1.85
C ILE A 1011 31.80 -25.74 -0.78
N GLU A 1012 30.58 -25.37 -1.15
CA GLU A 1012 29.46 -25.33 -0.21
C GLU A 1012 29.00 -26.72 0.21
N ALA A 1013 28.87 -27.67 -0.73
CA ALA A 1013 28.54 -29.05 -0.42
C ALA A 1013 29.57 -29.67 0.56
N ILE A 1014 30.87 -29.45 0.31
CA ILE A 1014 31.96 -29.81 1.24
C ILE A 1014 31.73 -29.18 2.62
N ARG A 1015 31.54 -27.84 2.69
CA ARG A 1015 31.40 -27.11 3.96
C ARG A 1015 30.20 -27.57 4.78
N ARG A 1016 29.08 -27.90 4.13
CA ARG A 1016 27.84 -28.36 4.78
C ARG A 1016 27.89 -29.84 5.17
N TYR A 1017 28.67 -30.68 4.47
CA TYR A 1017 28.76 -32.12 4.69
C TYR A 1017 30.21 -32.59 4.88
N PRO A 1018 30.73 -32.63 6.13
CA PRO A 1018 32.11 -33.04 6.39
C PRO A 1018 32.45 -34.46 5.90
N GLU A 1019 31.51 -35.40 5.99
CA GLU A 1019 31.63 -36.77 5.46
C GLU A 1019 31.91 -36.78 3.95
N LEU A 1020 31.13 -36.01 3.17
CA LEU A 1020 31.30 -35.84 1.73
C LEU A 1020 32.66 -35.21 1.41
N GLY A 1021 33.02 -34.14 2.12
CA GLY A 1021 34.33 -33.49 1.99
C GLY A 1021 35.50 -34.44 2.25
N TRP A 1022 35.39 -35.28 3.28
CA TRP A 1022 36.41 -36.28 3.60
C TRP A 1022 36.44 -37.43 2.60
N GLY A 1023 35.31 -37.86 2.04
CA GLY A 1023 35.25 -38.83 0.94
C GLY A 1023 35.97 -38.32 -0.33
N LEU A 1024 35.72 -37.05 -0.69
CA LEU A 1024 36.32 -36.40 -1.87
C LEU A 1024 37.81 -36.05 -1.71
N ARG A 1025 38.40 -36.15 -0.51
CA ARG A 1025 39.75 -35.65 -0.19
C ARG A 1025 40.85 -36.07 -1.18
N HIS A 1026 40.82 -37.32 -1.65
CA HIS A 1026 41.84 -37.83 -2.59
C HIS A 1026 41.61 -37.33 -4.02
N ALA A 1027 40.35 -37.22 -4.47
CA ALA A 1027 40.04 -36.61 -5.78
C ALA A 1027 40.39 -35.11 -5.82
N LEU A 1028 40.23 -34.41 -4.70
CA LEU A 1028 40.65 -33.02 -4.54
C LEU A 1028 42.18 -32.87 -4.54
N LEU A 1029 42.91 -33.79 -3.89
CA LEU A 1029 44.38 -33.81 -3.91
C LEU A 1029 44.92 -34.14 -5.30
N ASP A 1030 44.33 -35.12 -6.00
CA ASP A 1030 44.59 -35.40 -7.41
C ASP A 1030 44.44 -34.15 -8.29
N GLY A 1031 43.38 -33.37 -8.08
CA GLY A 1031 43.13 -32.09 -8.78
C GLY A 1031 44.10 -30.96 -8.43
N CYS A 1032 44.94 -31.11 -7.40
CA CYS A 1032 45.99 -30.16 -7.05
C CYS A 1032 47.30 -30.38 -7.84
N HIS A 1033 47.45 -31.48 -8.58
CA HIS A 1033 48.63 -31.71 -9.44
C HIS A 1033 48.55 -30.91 -10.76
N MET A 1034 49.68 -30.37 -11.20
CA MET A 1034 49.79 -29.49 -12.38
C MET A 1034 49.39 -30.13 -13.72
N SER A 1035 49.28 -31.47 -13.79
CA SER A 1035 48.91 -32.22 -14.99
C SER A 1035 47.44 -32.63 -15.07
N LYS A 1036 46.62 -32.42 -14.02
CA LYS A 1036 45.21 -32.85 -14.00
C LYS A 1036 44.20 -31.73 -14.21
N ALA A 1037 44.51 -30.49 -13.83
CA ALA A 1037 43.60 -29.37 -14.00
C ALA A 1037 43.82 -28.66 -15.36
N ALA A 1038 42.78 -28.56 -16.19
CA ALA A 1038 42.86 -27.99 -17.54
C ALA A 1038 43.23 -26.50 -17.59
N ARG A 1039 43.14 -25.78 -16.46
CA ARG A 1039 43.58 -24.39 -16.28
C ARG A 1039 44.10 -24.23 -14.84
N ALA A 1040 45.19 -23.48 -14.64
CA ALA A 1040 45.77 -23.27 -13.30
C ALA A 1040 44.81 -22.57 -12.30
N PHE A 1041 43.80 -21.85 -12.78
CA PHE A 1041 42.71 -21.36 -11.93
C PHE A 1041 41.97 -22.51 -11.22
N ARG A 1042 41.66 -23.60 -11.94
CA ARG A 1042 40.94 -24.76 -11.39
C ARG A 1042 41.79 -25.53 -10.38
N GLN A 1043 43.10 -25.62 -10.61
CA GLN A 1043 44.07 -26.14 -9.63
C GLN A 1043 44.03 -25.34 -8.31
N VAL A 1044 44.00 -24.00 -8.38
CA VAL A 1044 43.86 -23.13 -7.18
C VAL A 1044 42.49 -23.27 -6.53
N GLN A 1045 41.42 -23.52 -7.30
CA GLN A 1045 40.11 -23.87 -6.73
C GLN A 1045 40.13 -25.23 -6.02
N ALA A 1046 40.83 -26.24 -6.56
CA ALA A 1046 41.03 -27.54 -5.89
C ALA A 1046 41.73 -27.37 -4.54
N TYR A 1047 42.82 -26.59 -4.49
CA TYR A 1047 43.48 -26.20 -3.22
C TYR A 1047 42.51 -25.50 -2.25
N THR A 1048 41.63 -24.62 -2.75
CA THR A 1048 40.65 -23.88 -1.95
C THR A 1048 39.54 -24.78 -1.39
N MET A 1049 39.06 -25.75 -2.17
CA MET A 1049 38.11 -26.78 -1.76
C MET A 1049 38.75 -27.74 -0.73
N LEU A 1050 39.97 -28.19 -0.99
CA LEU A 1050 40.77 -29.02 -0.08
C LEU A 1050 41.03 -28.30 1.26
N GLN A 1051 41.20 -26.98 1.24
CA GLN A 1051 41.30 -26.18 2.47
C GLN A 1051 40.05 -26.31 3.35
N ALA A 1052 38.85 -26.34 2.75
CA ALA A 1052 37.61 -26.50 3.50
C ALA A 1052 37.50 -27.91 4.14
N VAL A 1053 37.87 -28.96 3.40
CA VAL A 1053 37.95 -30.34 3.92
C VAL A 1053 38.88 -30.44 5.13
N LEU A 1054 40.09 -29.87 5.01
CA LEU A 1054 41.08 -29.89 6.08
C LEU A 1054 40.62 -29.04 7.28
N GLN A 1055 39.97 -27.90 7.07
CA GLN A 1055 39.46 -27.03 8.15
C GLN A 1055 38.43 -27.75 9.03
N GLN A 1056 37.58 -28.61 8.44
CA GLN A 1056 36.64 -29.44 9.19
C GLN A 1056 37.33 -30.47 10.09
N GLN A 1057 38.52 -30.97 9.72
CA GLN A 1057 39.27 -31.92 10.55
C GLN A 1057 39.90 -31.27 11.79
N GLN A 1058 39.98 -29.94 11.83
CA GLN A 1058 40.54 -29.21 12.98
C GLN A 1058 39.66 -29.39 14.24
N HIS A 1059 38.33 -29.29 14.11
CA HIS A 1059 37.40 -29.35 15.24
C HIS A 1059 36.97 -30.80 15.51
N PRO A 1060 36.90 -31.25 16.78
CA PRO A 1060 36.48 -32.62 17.11
C PRO A 1060 35.11 -32.99 16.53
N ASP A 1061 34.14 -32.06 16.60
CA ASP A 1061 32.73 -32.30 16.24
C ASP A 1061 32.49 -32.48 14.73
N THR A 1062 33.45 -32.08 13.88
CA THR A 1062 33.36 -32.19 12.40
C THR A 1062 34.44 -33.09 11.80
N ARG A 1063 35.29 -33.70 12.63
CA ARG A 1063 36.41 -34.54 12.19
C ARG A 1063 35.93 -35.95 11.80
N GLN A 1064 36.36 -36.42 10.64
CA GLN A 1064 35.88 -37.65 9.99
C GLN A 1064 36.88 -38.82 10.05
N ALA A 1065 38.06 -38.60 10.63
CA ALA A 1065 39.09 -39.63 10.78
C ALA A 1065 39.92 -39.44 12.07
N PRO A 1066 40.58 -40.50 12.56
CA PRO A 1066 41.60 -40.39 13.59
C PRO A 1066 42.65 -39.32 13.27
N VAL A 1067 43.19 -38.66 14.31
CA VAL A 1067 44.22 -37.61 14.16
C VAL A 1067 45.42 -38.08 13.35
N GLN A 1068 45.82 -39.34 13.49
CA GLN A 1068 46.93 -39.94 12.74
C GLN A 1068 46.69 -39.95 11.22
N ASP A 1069 45.45 -40.21 10.79
CA ASP A 1069 45.07 -40.30 9.38
C ASP A 1069 44.87 -38.92 8.74
N VAL A 1070 44.43 -37.94 9.56
CA VAL A 1070 44.43 -36.53 9.17
C VAL A 1070 45.87 -36.01 8.99
N LEU A 1071 46.79 -36.34 9.90
CA LEU A 1071 48.20 -35.93 9.81
C LEU A 1071 48.94 -36.64 8.66
N SER A 1072 48.66 -37.92 8.39
CA SER A 1072 49.25 -38.64 7.25
C SER A 1072 48.73 -38.10 5.92
N PHE A 1073 47.45 -37.72 5.84
CA PHE A 1073 46.90 -37.02 4.67
C PHE A 1073 47.51 -35.63 4.50
N ILE A 1074 47.68 -34.82 5.57
CA ILE A 1074 48.35 -33.51 5.46
C ILE A 1074 49.82 -33.65 4.98
N ALA A 1075 50.51 -34.74 5.33
CA ALA A 1075 51.84 -35.02 4.79
C ALA A 1075 51.82 -35.33 3.27
N GLN A 1076 50.75 -35.94 2.74
CA GLN A 1076 50.54 -36.08 1.29
C GLN A 1076 50.26 -34.71 0.65
N VAL A 1077 49.43 -33.87 1.30
CA VAL A 1077 49.17 -32.49 0.85
C VAL A 1077 50.46 -31.66 0.78
N ARG A 1078 51.37 -31.80 1.76
CA ARG A 1078 52.70 -31.16 1.74
C ARG A 1078 53.48 -31.53 0.48
N HIS A 1079 53.49 -32.80 0.09
CA HIS A 1079 54.22 -33.29 -1.08
C HIS A 1079 53.74 -32.59 -2.36
N VAL A 1080 52.43 -32.60 -2.61
CA VAL A 1080 51.84 -31.99 -3.82
C VAL A 1080 52.03 -30.47 -3.88
N VAL A 1081 51.95 -29.79 -2.73
CA VAL A 1081 52.33 -28.37 -2.60
C VAL A 1081 53.81 -28.18 -2.95
N GLY A 1082 54.70 -28.99 -2.39
CA GLY A 1082 56.13 -28.92 -2.64
C GLY A 1082 56.48 -29.11 -4.12
N GLU A 1083 55.95 -30.15 -4.75
CA GLU A 1083 56.07 -30.41 -6.19
C GLU A 1083 55.55 -29.22 -7.02
N THR A 1084 54.37 -28.70 -6.70
CA THR A 1084 53.75 -27.56 -7.40
C THR A 1084 54.62 -26.30 -7.33
N VAL A 1085 55.15 -25.97 -6.14
CA VAL A 1085 55.98 -24.78 -5.94
C VAL A 1085 57.36 -24.95 -6.56
N MET A 1086 57.98 -26.13 -6.46
CA MET A 1086 59.27 -26.41 -7.09
C MET A 1086 59.19 -26.39 -8.61
N ALA A 1087 58.16 -27.01 -9.20
CA ALA A 1087 57.93 -27.00 -10.64
C ALA A 1087 57.75 -25.57 -11.16
N ALA A 1088 56.87 -24.78 -10.53
CA ALA A 1088 56.68 -23.37 -10.89
C ALA A 1088 57.97 -22.54 -10.75
N ALA A 1089 58.78 -22.77 -9.70
CA ALA A 1089 60.07 -22.10 -9.53
C ALA A 1089 61.09 -22.45 -10.63
N SER A 1090 60.96 -23.62 -11.27
CA SER A 1090 61.80 -24.08 -12.38
C SER A 1090 61.28 -23.74 -13.79
N SER A 1091 60.07 -23.18 -13.94
CA SER A 1091 59.58 -22.69 -15.24
C SER A 1091 60.41 -21.52 -15.77
N ALA A 1092 60.57 -21.47 -17.09
CA ALA A 1092 61.22 -20.36 -17.80
C ALA A 1092 60.42 -19.04 -17.70
N GLU A 1093 61.08 -17.90 -17.89
CA GLU A 1093 60.47 -16.57 -17.64
C GLU A 1093 59.16 -16.33 -18.41
N ASN A 1094 59.11 -16.73 -19.68
CA ASN A 1094 57.98 -16.49 -20.60
C ASN A 1094 56.89 -17.60 -20.57
N ASP A 1095 56.86 -18.46 -19.55
CA ASP A 1095 55.87 -19.55 -19.43
C ASP A 1095 54.52 -19.03 -18.90
N ASP A 1096 53.74 -18.34 -19.75
CA ASP A 1096 52.42 -17.79 -19.43
C ASP A 1096 51.24 -18.58 -20.02
N GLY A 1097 51.43 -19.89 -20.26
CA GLY A 1097 50.35 -20.79 -20.67
C GLY A 1097 49.20 -20.86 -19.65
N ALA A 1098 47.99 -21.25 -20.09
CA ALA A 1098 46.79 -21.29 -19.23
C ALA A 1098 46.89 -22.24 -18.00
N THR A 1099 47.82 -23.18 -18.04
CA THR A 1099 48.20 -24.13 -16.98
C THR A 1099 49.34 -23.62 -16.07
N SER A 1100 49.90 -22.44 -16.34
CA SER A 1100 51.00 -21.84 -15.57
C SER A 1100 50.52 -21.09 -14.32
N LEU A 1101 51.36 -21.11 -13.29
CA LEU A 1101 51.12 -20.50 -11.99
C LEU A 1101 51.88 -19.17 -11.86
N ASN A 1102 51.21 -18.07 -12.18
CA ASN A 1102 51.74 -16.73 -11.93
C ASN A 1102 51.93 -16.44 -10.42
N ALA A 1103 52.66 -15.36 -10.10
CA ALA A 1103 53.04 -15.04 -8.73
C ALA A 1103 51.85 -14.87 -7.76
N GLN A 1104 50.68 -14.45 -8.23
CA GLN A 1104 49.47 -14.34 -7.38
C GLN A 1104 48.83 -15.71 -7.14
N ARG A 1105 48.69 -16.56 -8.17
CA ARG A 1105 48.18 -17.94 -7.98
C ARG A 1105 49.09 -18.76 -7.06
N LEU A 1106 50.41 -18.64 -7.23
CA LEU A 1106 51.41 -19.30 -6.37
C LEU A 1106 51.35 -18.82 -4.92
N LYS A 1107 51.04 -17.54 -4.68
CA LYS A 1107 50.82 -16.95 -3.35
C LYS A 1107 49.61 -17.56 -2.65
N ASP A 1108 48.56 -17.93 -3.39
CA ASP A 1108 47.38 -18.60 -2.83
C ASP A 1108 47.65 -20.07 -2.47
N VAL A 1109 48.46 -20.78 -3.27
CA VAL A 1109 48.99 -22.11 -2.89
C VAL A 1109 49.84 -22.04 -1.61
N LEU A 1110 50.70 -21.02 -1.47
CA LEU A 1110 51.49 -20.82 -0.24
C LEU A 1110 50.62 -20.38 0.96
N ARG A 1111 49.56 -19.60 0.76
CA ARG A 1111 48.57 -19.26 1.82
C ARG A 1111 47.86 -20.52 2.31
N PHE A 1112 47.45 -21.40 1.41
CA PHE A 1112 46.89 -22.72 1.73
C PHE A 1112 47.87 -23.56 2.55
N ALA A 1113 49.14 -23.64 2.12
CA ALA A 1113 50.18 -24.39 2.82
C ALA A 1113 50.44 -23.85 4.25
N LEU A 1114 50.52 -22.53 4.41
CA LEU A 1114 50.61 -21.87 5.72
C LEU A 1114 49.40 -22.16 6.61
N GLN A 1115 48.20 -22.23 6.03
CA GLN A 1115 47.00 -22.61 6.76
C GLN A 1115 47.01 -24.10 7.16
N GLY A 1116 47.56 -24.98 6.32
CA GLY A 1116 47.86 -26.38 6.65
C GLY A 1116 48.82 -26.54 7.82
N VAL A 1117 49.94 -25.78 7.85
CA VAL A 1117 50.86 -25.72 8.99
C VAL A 1117 50.14 -25.28 10.28
N ARG A 1118 49.38 -24.18 10.23
CA ARG A 1118 48.62 -23.65 11.38
C ARG A 1118 47.61 -24.67 11.92
N MET A 1119 46.97 -25.44 11.04
CA MET A 1119 46.02 -26.48 11.42
C MET A 1119 46.71 -27.73 11.96
N THR A 1120 47.87 -28.10 11.43
CA THR A 1120 48.71 -29.18 11.98
C THR A 1120 49.11 -28.89 13.43
N VAL A 1121 49.55 -27.65 13.71
CA VAL A 1121 49.87 -27.18 15.07
C VAL A 1121 48.66 -27.29 16.00
N ARG A 1122 47.45 -26.97 15.53
CA ARG A 1122 46.21 -27.06 16.32
C ARG A 1122 45.73 -28.49 16.54
N ILE A 1123 45.88 -29.38 15.55
CA ILE A 1123 45.42 -30.78 15.60
C ILE A 1123 46.35 -31.65 16.47
N SER A 1124 47.61 -31.25 16.62
CA SER A 1124 48.63 -31.95 17.42
C SER A 1124 48.90 -31.31 18.80
N ASP A 1125 48.01 -30.44 19.29
CA ASP A 1125 48.16 -29.69 20.56
C ASP A 1125 49.53 -28.99 20.71
N GLY A 1126 50.13 -28.55 19.60
CA GLY A 1126 51.44 -27.90 19.56
C GLY A 1126 52.66 -28.82 19.70
N GLN A 1127 52.50 -30.14 19.65
CA GLN A 1127 53.62 -31.09 19.76
C GLN A 1127 54.65 -30.91 18.64
N ALA A 1128 55.83 -30.37 18.97
CA ALA A 1128 56.92 -30.11 18.03
C ALA A 1128 57.26 -31.29 17.12
N THR A 1129 57.38 -32.49 17.69
CA THR A 1129 57.67 -33.73 16.96
C THR A 1129 56.64 -34.04 15.87
N SER A 1130 55.36 -33.82 16.18
CA SER A 1130 54.23 -34.14 15.30
C SER A 1130 54.09 -33.07 14.20
N VAL A 1131 54.36 -31.80 14.53
CA VAL A 1131 54.39 -30.69 13.57
C VAL A 1131 55.59 -30.82 12.62
N GLN A 1132 56.80 -31.07 13.14
CA GLN A 1132 58.03 -31.19 12.35
C GLN A 1132 58.05 -32.46 11.47
N ALA A 1133 57.47 -33.58 11.94
CA ALA A 1133 57.32 -34.78 11.09
C ALA A 1133 56.30 -34.57 9.95
N CYS A 1134 55.25 -33.78 10.19
CA CYS A 1134 54.25 -33.45 9.18
C CYS A 1134 54.74 -32.34 8.22
N TRP A 1135 55.60 -31.43 8.68
CA TRP A 1135 56.23 -30.35 7.91
C TRP A 1135 57.72 -30.20 8.26
N PRO A 1136 58.62 -30.95 7.59
CA PRO A 1136 60.06 -30.85 7.81
C PRO A 1136 60.60 -29.45 7.46
N PRO A 1137 61.43 -28.83 8.33
CA PRO A 1137 61.97 -27.51 8.06
C PRO A 1137 62.89 -27.51 6.84
N ASP A 1138 63.72 -28.55 6.68
CA ASP A 1138 64.71 -28.66 5.61
C ASP A 1138 64.07 -28.65 4.20
N GLU A 1139 62.92 -29.34 4.03
CA GLU A 1139 62.16 -29.33 2.77
C GLU A 1139 61.62 -27.92 2.45
N LEU A 1140 61.07 -27.23 3.45
CA LEU A 1140 60.53 -25.88 3.28
C LEU A 1140 61.65 -24.83 3.09
N GLU A 1141 62.84 -25.07 3.63
CA GLU A 1141 64.03 -24.23 3.38
C GLU A 1141 64.57 -24.44 1.97
N ALA A 1142 64.56 -25.66 1.43
CA ALA A 1142 64.88 -25.93 0.03
C ALA A 1142 63.89 -25.23 -0.93
N ILE A 1143 62.58 -25.31 -0.65
CA ILE A 1143 61.54 -24.61 -1.44
C ILE A 1143 61.72 -23.08 -1.37
N LEU A 1144 62.07 -22.53 -0.21
CA LEU A 1144 62.34 -21.10 -0.06
C LEU A 1144 63.60 -20.67 -0.83
N GLN A 1145 64.65 -21.49 -0.87
CA GLN A 1145 65.84 -21.23 -1.67
C GLN A 1145 65.52 -21.27 -3.17
N ALA A 1146 64.78 -22.29 -3.64
CA ALA A 1146 64.36 -22.42 -5.03
C ALA A 1146 63.58 -21.19 -5.54
N LEU A 1147 62.64 -20.67 -4.74
CA LEU A 1147 61.91 -19.43 -5.06
C LEU A 1147 62.83 -18.20 -5.12
N GLN A 1148 63.83 -18.11 -4.24
CA GLN A 1148 64.79 -17.00 -4.22
C GLN A 1148 65.78 -17.04 -5.39
N SER A 1149 66.10 -18.24 -5.91
CA SER A 1149 66.91 -18.43 -7.11
C SER A 1149 66.11 -18.41 -8.42
N SER A 1150 64.78 -18.48 -8.37
CA SER A 1150 63.93 -18.50 -9.57
C SER A 1150 63.89 -17.14 -10.24
N GLU A 1151 64.23 -17.08 -11.53
CA GLU A 1151 64.20 -15.83 -12.31
C GLU A 1151 62.81 -15.16 -12.26
N ARG A 1152 61.73 -15.95 -12.30
CA ARG A 1152 60.34 -15.48 -12.19
C ARG A 1152 59.96 -14.92 -10.81
N PHE A 1153 60.53 -15.45 -9.72
CA PHE A 1153 60.03 -15.22 -8.36
C PHE A 1153 61.02 -14.60 -7.37
N LYS A 1154 62.31 -14.44 -7.72
CA LYS A 1154 63.35 -13.75 -6.93
C LYS A 1154 62.92 -12.38 -6.39
N SER A 1155 62.11 -11.63 -7.13
CA SER A 1155 61.57 -10.31 -6.77
C SER A 1155 60.33 -10.36 -5.86
N SER A 1156 59.65 -11.51 -5.77
CA SER A 1156 58.34 -11.65 -5.13
C SER A 1156 58.43 -11.76 -3.60
N SER A 1157 58.76 -10.65 -2.96
CA SER A 1157 58.89 -10.50 -1.50
C SER A 1157 57.74 -11.12 -0.69
N SER A 1158 56.51 -11.06 -1.19
CA SER A 1158 55.33 -11.62 -0.49
C SER A 1158 55.31 -13.16 -0.44
N LEU A 1159 55.86 -13.86 -1.45
CA LEU A 1159 56.02 -15.33 -1.41
C LEU A 1159 57.05 -15.72 -0.34
N HIS A 1160 58.20 -15.04 -0.36
CA HIS A 1160 59.27 -15.24 0.61
C HIS A 1160 58.83 -14.94 2.05
N SER A 1161 57.90 -13.99 2.24
CA SER A 1161 57.33 -13.69 3.56
C SER A 1161 56.46 -14.83 4.09
N ILE A 1162 55.64 -15.46 3.25
CA ILE A 1162 54.73 -16.56 3.65
C ILE A 1162 55.55 -17.79 4.06
N MET A 1163 56.55 -18.18 3.25
CA MET A 1163 57.47 -19.28 3.56
C MET A 1163 58.24 -19.05 4.87
N LYS A 1164 58.71 -17.81 5.11
CA LYS A 1164 59.36 -17.45 6.38
C LYS A 1164 58.40 -17.51 7.56
N GLU A 1165 57.12 -17.18 7.38
CA GLU A 1165 56.09 -17.36 8.42
C GLU A 1165 55.89 -18.85 8.75
N MET A 1166 55.75 -19.72 7.72
CA MET A 1166 55.62 -21.18 7.90
C MET A 1166 56.76 -21.76 8.73
N LEU A 1167 58.00 -21.49 8.33
CA LEU A 1167 59.20 -21.92 9.06
C LEU A 1167 59.23 -21.36 10.49
N SER A 1168 58.77 -20.13 10.71
CA SER A 1168 58.70 -19.54 12.06
C SER A 1168 57.66 -20.22 12.96
N LEU A 1169 56.56 -20.73 12.41
CA LEU A 1169 55.54 -21.44 13.17
C LEU A 1169 56.00 -22.85 13.57
N ILE A 1170 56.62 -23.57 12.65
CA ILE A 1170 57.16 -24.93 12.88
C ILE A 1170 58.29 -24.90 13.93
N ARG A 1171 59.21 -23.92 13.82
CA ARG A 1171 60.32 -23.74 14.77
C ARG A 1171 59.90 -23.15 16.13
N ARG A 1172 58.68 -22.60 16.26
CA ARG A 1172 58.15 -22.07 17.54
C ARG A 1172 57.54 -23.15 18.44
N SER A 1173 57.45 -24.38 17.99
CA SER A 1173 56.91 -25.50 18.77
C SER A 1173 57.85 -26.01 19.88
N ASP A 1174 59.13 -25.65 19.84
CA ASP A 1174 60.13 -26.18 20.78
C ASP A 1174 59.99 -25.62 22.22
N PRO A 1175 59.95 -26.46 23.26
CA PRO A 1175 59.90 -26.02 24.65
C PRO A 1175 61.31 -25.64 25.17
N SER A 1176 61.45 -24.46 25.78
CA SER A 1176 62.65 -24.09 26.55
C SER A 1176 62.31 -23.31 27.84
N PRO A 1177 63.14 -23.38 28.91
CA PRO A 1177 62.69 -23.05 30.27
C PRO A 1177 63.23 -21.72 30.83
N SER A 1178 62.43 -21.10 31.71
CA SER A 1178 62.81 -20.03 32.70
C SER A 1178 63.42 -18.73 32.14
N SER A 1179 63.01 -17.52 32.54
CA SER A 1179 62.68 -17.08 33.91
C SER A 1179 61.82 -15.80 33.97
N SER A 1180 61.43 -15.41 35.19
CA SER A 1180 60.53 -14.31 35.58
C SER A 1180 60.79 -12.89 35.03
N GLY A 1181 59.72 -12.13 34.72
CA GLY A 1181 59.76 -10.67 34.59
C GLY A 1181 58.48 -9.97 34.06
N LEU A 1182 57.72 -9.31 34.93
CA LEU A 1182 56.67 -8.31 34.61
C LEU A 1182 57.26 -6.88 34.80
N PRO A 1183 56.66 -5.75 34.32
CA PRO A 1183 55.44 -5.57 33.51
C PRO A 1183 55.49 -4.49 32.36
N THR A 1184 54.44 -4.46 31.53
CA THR A 1184 53.79 -3.27 30.89
C THR A 1184 54.45 -2.35 29.83
N LYS A 1185 53.59 -2.02 28.82
CA LYS A 1185 53.28 -0.71 28.19
C LYS A 1185 53.94 -0.24 26.86
N GLN A 1186 53.07 -0.15 25.83
CA GLN A 1186 52.75 1.01 24.94
C GLN A 1186 53.86 1.67 24.07
N LYS A 1187 53.59 2.42 22.97
CA LYS A 1187 52.48 2.58 21.97
C LYS A 1187 52.81 3.84 21.13
N ARG A 1188 52.70 3.84 19.79
CA ARG A 1188 52.63 5.00 18.83
C ARG A 1188 52.72 4.47 17.37
N ARG A 1189 52.30 5.14 16.27
CA ARG A 1189 51.31 6.20 15.90
C ARG A 1189 51.20 6.10 14.34
N ALA A 1190 50.18 6.52 13.59
CA ALA A 1190 48.90 7.16 13.89
C ALA A 1190 47.74 6.30 13.30
N SER A 1191 46.64 6.73 12.65
CA SER A 1191 46.11 8.04 12.22
C SER A 1191 44.55 8.01 12.33
N GLU A 1192 43.73 9.06 12.54
CA GLU A 1192 43.85 10.52 12.35
C GLU A 1192 43.73 10.92 10.85
N ASN A 1193 42.68 11.56 10.32
CA ASN A 1193 41.53 12.34 10.88
C ASN A 1193 40.18 11.91 10.23
N GLY A 1194 38.99 12.35 10.66
CA GLY A 1194 38.65 13.17 11.84
C GLY A 1194 37.15 13.49 12.01
N SER A 1195 36.80 13.98 13.22
CA SER A 1195 35.63 14.79 13.68
C SER A 1195 34.19 14.43 13.22
N GLU A 1196 33.13 14.48 14.05
CA GLU A 1196 32.87 14.56 15.51
C GLU A 1196 31.36 14.22 15.68
N ASN A 1197 30.75 13.77 16.78
CA ASN A 1197 30.78 14.30 18.15
C ASN A 1197 30.22 13.26 19.20
N SER A 1198 30.21 13.58 20.50
CA SER A 1198 29.96 12.69 21.67
C SER A 1198 28.48 12.34 21.99
N GLU A 1199 28.07 11.29 22.75
CA GLU A 1199 28.77 10.11 23.36
C GLU A 1199 27.91 8.80 23.24
N ASN A 1200 27.27 8.08 24.19
CA ASN A 1200 27.22 8.08 25.67
C ASN A 1200 27.06 6.69 26.35
N SER A 1201 28.04 6.33 27.19
CA SER A 1201 28.00 5.56 28.45
C SER A 1201 27.05 4.34 28.70
N LYS A 1202 27.71 3.15 28.80
CA LYS A 1202 27.52 2.01 29.75
C LYS A 1202 26.55 0.84 29.45
N ARG A 1203 27.12 -0.37 29.57
CA ARG A 1203 26.47 -1.63 30.01
C ARG A 1203 27.37 -2.36 31.03
N ARG A 1204 26.80 -2.88 32.13
CA ARG A 1204 27.30 -4.06 32.87
C ARG A 1204 26.16 -4.68 33.69
N ALA A 1205 26.31 -5.91 34.19
CA ALA A 1205 25.17 -6.81 34.45
C ALA A 1205 25.26 -7.62 35.77
N SER A 1206 24.23 -8.45 35.97
CA SER A 1206 24.12 -9.65 36.82
C SER A 1206 23.80 -9.49 38.33
N SER A 1207 22.61 -9.96 38.71
CA SER A 1207 22.35 -10.99 39.74
C SER A 1207 20.84 -11.10 40.04
N GLY A 1208 20.36 -12.27 40.44
CA GLY A 1208 19.00 -12.51 40.98
C GLY A 1208 19.11 -13.32 42.29
N PRO A 1209 18.17 -14.20 42.65
CA PRO A 1209 16.82 -14.43 42.09
C PRO A 1209 15.75 -14.65 43.21
N THR A 1210 14.69 -15.42 42.89
CA THR A 1210 13.84 -16.27 43.78
C THR A 1210 12.53 -15.74 44.40
N LYS A 1211 11.51 -16.62 44.28
CA LYS A 1211 10.44 -16.99 45.25
C LYS A 1211 9.13 -16.18 45.36
N ILE A 1212 8.09 -16.76 44.73
CA ILE A 1212 6.84 -17.26 45.33
C ILE A 1212 6.18 -16.40 46.43
N ARG A 1213 4.92 -16.02 46.19
CA ARG A 1213 3.90 -16.05 47.25
C ARG A 1213 2.54 -16.47 46.69
N SER A 1214 1.97 -17.54 47.25
CA SER A 1214 0.55 -17.86 47.13
C SER A 1214 -0.24 -17.16 48.23
N THR A 1215 -1.51 -16.85 47.94
CA THR A 1215 -2.53 -16.52 48.95
C THR A 1215 -3.79 -17.27 48.57
N ASP A 1216 -4.33 -18.01 49.52
CA ASP A 1216 -5.38 -19.00 49.32
C ASP A 1216 -6.72 -18.53 49.90
N THR A 1217 -7.82 -19.16 49.49
CA THR A 1217 -9.16 -19.14 50.13
C THR A 1217 -9.87 -17.79 50.38
N SER A 1218 -11.10 -17.63 49.85
CA SER A 1218 -12.36 -17.59 50.66
C SER A 1218 -13.51 -16.81 50.00
N THR A 1219 -14.30 -17.47 49.13
CA THR A 1219 -15.77 -17.63 49.18
C THR A 1219 -16.24 -18.44 47.98
#